data_AF-A0A817DNH1-F1
#
_entry.id   AF-A0A817DNH1-F1
#
_cell.length_a   1.000
_cell.length_b   1.000
_cell.length_c   1.000
_cell.angle_alpha   90.00
_cell.angle_beta   90.00
_cell.angle_gamma   90.00
#
_symmetry.space_group_name_H-M   'P 1'
#
loop_
_entity.id
_entity.type
_entity.pdbx_description
1 polymer ?
#
loop_
_entity_poly.entity_id
_entity_poly.type
_entity_poly.pdbx_seq_one_letter_code
_entity_poly.pdbx_strand_id
1 'polypeptide(L)'
;MAPFTFTLFAPYNKQAALRLKNASVRMFGVDILMEKDESNGYFRATVDLADGIFHYQFKIQTKSWFEQEPEPALPNYDDDEYKEMTQEEKQEKTHEFSKLIDEIRERNRQRELESTFTEIWYTFVDPYATDVDERGTDDAHKAVGILTIKNGKRIIDEYEWKYDNCFLPPDEELVIYEIHVGDFSGGENDQHARGQFKHVRQKIDYLKELGINARGMYSFFLVSLHISMFILFRYNPRYYFAIETSYGTTADLKEMIDEMHKNGIRVILDGVYNHCDCSSPLTQIDHDYWYHHNPKDVTMSWGPEWNYNFYDSKYNIWPARKFIGDSIRYMVEEFHIDGIRFDAARQIQNFDFLHWVVKEAKKAAGPKPFYCVAEFLPDEPCITNIDGPMDGCWHDSFYWIVRDLLLHDNTDIGRLKSVIDCRQQGYLGVTNVVNYIGNHDHDRMLVELGKEKCIFDEEAFKRIRLGVVLQMTSIGIPMIWMGEEMGEYKEKTPDVAKIDWSLIAEREDNSNNINKSLLAFYRGLVRLRKENKAFFQTNLDFTHEDHNAKVLAYQRWANSGERVVVVVNLSGHFLTHYPVPNMPTNGWWHEWTFNYDVKVDYNEVHLDLAEREAKILVWLGEDWQPPAPEPQSDPSIEPAPNSDTSTTEASPEDKQQ
;
A
#
# COMPACT_ATOMS: atom_id res chain seq x y z
N MET A 1 -7.12 -38.82 13.07
CA MET A 1 -6.11 -38.31 12.12
C MET A 1 -6.68 -38.41 10.71
N ALA A 2 -6.34 -37.47 9.84
CA ALA A 2 -6.69 -37.51 8.42
C ALA A 2 -5.39 -37.45 7.58
N PRO A 3 -5.35 -38.13 6.42
CA PRO A 3 -4.19 -38.09 5.55
C PRO A 3 -4.03 -36.69 4.97
N PHE A 4 -2.84 -36.10 5.14
CA PHE A 4 -2.45 -34.84 4.53
C PHE A 4 -1.21 -35.05 3.66
N THR A 5 -1.28 -34.61 2.41
CA THR A 5 -0.17 -34.75 1.44
C THR A 5 0.57 -33.44 1.30
N PHE A 6 1.84 -33.44 1.70
CA PHE A 6 2.79 -32.37 1.39
C PHE A 6 3.31 -32.56 -0.03
N THR A 7 3.41 -31.47 -0.78
CA THR A 7 3.89 -31.47 -2.17
C THR A 7 4.99 -30.43 -2.35
N LEU A 8 6.07 -30.82 -3.01
CA LEU A 8 7.17 -29.92 -3.36
C LEU A 8 7.48 -30.05 -4.85
N PHE A 9 7.39 -28.96 -5.60
CA PHE A 9 7.81 -28.95 -7.00
C PHE A 9 9.32 -28.73 -7.08
N ALA A 10 10.04 -29.79 -7.45
CA ALA A 10 11.49 -29.76 -7.60
C ALA A 10 11.91 -30.69 -8.76
N PRO A 11 11.56 -30.31 -10.00
CA PRO A 11 11.46 -31.23 -11.13
C PRO A 11 12.77 -31.95 -11.49
N TYR A 12 13.91 -31.30 -11.24
CA TYR A 12 15.22 -31.80 -11.63
C TYR A 12 16.07 -32.28 -10.45
N ASN A 13 15.62 -32.10 -9.20
CA ASN A 13 16.31 -32.61 -8.02
C ASN A 13 16.10 -34.14 -7.90
N LYS A 14 17.04 -34.80 -7.21
CA LYS A 14 17.07 -36.27 -7.08
C LYS A 14 16.24 -36.76 -5.89
N GLN A 15 16.47 -36.17 -4.71
CA GLN A 15 15.81 -36.56 -3.47
C GLN A 15 15.33 -35.33 -2.70
N ALA A 16 14.19 -35.51 -2.02
CA ALA A 16 13.66 -34.55 -1.07
C ALA A 16 13.13 -35.29 0.17
N ALA A 17 13.10 -34.59 1.30
CA ALA A 17 12.51 -35.07 2.54
C ALA A 17 11.65 -33.96 3.17
N LEU A 18 10.57 -34.34 3.82
CA LEU A 18 9.76 -33.46 4.66
C LEU A 18 10.28 -33.56 6.10
N ARG A 19 10.69 -32.44 6.69
CA ARG A 19 10.94 -32.34 8.12
C ARG A 19 9.66 -31.86 8.80
N LEU A 20 9.10 -32.67 9.68
CA LEU A 20 7.84 -32.35 10.37
C LEU A 20 7.99 -32.44 11.89
N LYS A 21 7.46 -31.44 12.60
CA LYS A 21 7.42 -31.38 14.06
C LYS A 21 6.04 -30.93 14.52
N ASN A 22 5.42 -31.67 15.45
CA ASN A 22 4.21 -31.18 16.11
C ASN A 22 4.58 -30.05 17.09
N ALA A 23 3.98 -28.87 16.93
CA ALA A 23 4.32 -27.70 17.74
C ALA A 23 3.96 -27.90 19.23
N SER A 24 2.99 -28.77 19.53
CA SER A 24 2.53 -29.06 20.89
C SER A 24 3.38 -30.11 21.63
N VAL A 25 4.36 -30.74 20.98
CA VAL A 25 5.14 -31.85 21.54
C VAL A 25 6.63 -31.50 21.56
N ARG A 26 7.28 -31.66 22.72
CA ARG A 26 8.74 -31.46 22.89
C ARG A 26 9.51 -32.68 22.37
N MET A 27 9.41 -32.93 21.06
CA MET A 27 10.17 -33.96 20.34
C MET A 27 10.97 -33.35 19.19
N PHE A 28 12.06 -34.03 18.83
CA PHE A 28 12.83 -33.70 17.63
C PHE A 28 11.95 -33.91 16.38
N GLY A 29 12.09 -33.02 15.39
CA GLY A 29 11.40 -33.16 14.11
C GLY A 29 11.80 -34.47 13.42
N VAL A 30 10.88 -35.03 12.65
CA VAL A 30 11.10 -36.27 11.89
C VAL A 30 11.29 -35.92 10.43
N ASP A 31 12.36 -36.44 9.83
CA ASP A 31 12.59 -36.36 8.39
C ASP A 31 11.89 -37.55 7.72
N ILE A 32 11.06 -37.28 6.72
CA ILE A 32 10.27 -38.25 5.96
C ILE A 32 10.70 -38.15 4.50
N LEU A 33 11.31 -39.21 3.95
CA LEU A 33 11.68 -39.21 2.52
C LEU A 33 10.43 -39.09 1.64
N MET A 34 10.47 -38.16 0.70
CA MET A 34 9.39 -37.91 -0.25
C MET A 34 9.57 -38.73 -1.51
N GLU A 35 8.46 -39.11 -2.13
CA GLU A 35 8.44 -39.85 -3.39
C GLU A 35 8.32 -38.88 -4.56
N LYS A 36 9.21 -39.01 -5.54
CA LYS A 36 9.20 -38.20 -6.75
C LYS A 36 8.30 -38.81 -7.81
N ASP A 37 7.42 -38.00 -8.36
CA ASP A 37 6.64 -38.31 -9.54
C ASP A 37 7.29 -37.68 -10.77
N GLU A 38 8.04 -38.49 -11.53
CA GLU A 38 8.79 -38.05 -12.71
C GLU A 38 7.90 -37.53 -13.85
N SER A 39 6.58 -37.81 -13.81
CA SER A 39 5.65 -37.33 -14.83
C SER A 39 5.29 -35.86 -14.69
N ASN A 40 5.39 -35.31 -13.47
CA ASN A 40 5.02 -33.93 -13.17
C ASN A 40 6.04 -33.17 -12.33
N GLY A 41 7.15 -33.80 -11.91
CA GLY A 41 8.25 -33.14 -11.21
C GLY A 41 7.98 -32.83 -9.73
N TYR A 42 6.89 -33.35 -9.16
CA TYR A 42 6.55 -33.16 -7.76
C TYR A 42 7.09 -34.28 -6.88
N PHE A 43 7.62 -33.90 -5.72
CA PHE A 43 7.83 -34.78 -4.58
C PHE A 43 6.59 -34.77 -3.69
N ARG A 44 6.20 -35.93 -3.15
CA ARG A 44 5.05 -36.05 -2.24
C ARG A 44 5.38 -36.88 -1.01
N ALA A 45 4.85 -36.46 0.14
CA ALA A 45 4.79 -37.28 1.34
C ALA A 45 3.40 -37.14 1.96
N THR A 46 2.75 -38.27 2.23
CA THR A 46 1.45 -38.29 2.91
C THR A 46 1.65 -38.73 4.34
N VAL A 47 1.13 -37.93 5.26
CA VAL A 47 1.22 -38.15 6.72
C VAL A 47 -0.18 -38.04 7.30
N ASP A 48 -0.54 -38.97 8.18
CA ASP A 48 -1.79 -38.87 8.92
C ASP A 48 -1.60 -37.87 10.07
N LEU A 49 -2.29 -36.73 9.98
CA LEU A 49 -2.22 -35.65 10.95
C LEU A 49 -3.50 -35.59 11.79
N ALA A 50 -3.35 -35.41 13.10
CA ALA A 50 -4.43 -34.98 13.96
C ALA A 50 -4.66 -33.46 13.81
N ASP A 51 -5.78 -32.98 14.31
CA ASP A 51 -6.01 -31.54 14.41
C ASP A 51 -4.96 -30.91 15.34
N GLY A 52 -4.40 -29.78 14.92
CA GLY A 52 -3.31 -29.13 15.63
C GLY A 52 -2.41 -28.28 14.73
N ILE A 53 -1.35 -27.76 15.34
CA ILE A 53 -0.36 -26.91 14.70
C ILE A 53 0.94 -27.69 14.53
N PHE A 54 1.49 -27.67 13.32
CA PHE A 54 2.70 -28.37 12.95
C PHE A 54 3.70 -27.39 12.34
N HIS A 55 4.96 -27.53 12.73
CA HIS A 55 6.07 -26.84 12.08
C HIS A 55 6.67 -27.78 11.04
N TYR A 56 6.90 -27.27 9.83
CA TYR A 56 7.43 -28.07 8.75
C TYR A 56 8.47 -27.32 7.91
N GLN A 57 9.39 -28.08 7.34
CA GLN A 57 10.38 -27.62 6.37
C GLN A 57 10.58 -28.72 5.32
N PHE A 58 11.13 -28.35 4.17
CA PHE A 58 11.63 -29.31 3.21
C PHE A 58 13.14 -29.40 3.29
N LYS A 59 13.65 -30.58 2.98
CA LYS A 59 15.06 -30.85 2.73
C LYS A 59 15.23 -31.31 1.30
N ILE A 60 16.27 -30.85 0.62
CA ILE A 60 16.54 -31.27 -0.76
C ILE A 60 18.03 -31.43 -1.01
N GLN A 61 18.38 -32.35 -1.93
CA GLN A 61 19.68 -32.34 -2.58
C GLN A 61 19.65 -31.26 -3.66
N THR A 62 20.21 -30.10 -3.34
CA THR A 62 20.13 -28.89 -4.16
C THR A 62 20.92 -29.01 -5.46
N LYS A 63 20.49 -28.25 -6.47
CA LYS A 63 21.22 -28.02 -7.72
C LYS A 63 21.77 -26.60 -7.85
N SER A 64 21.53 -25.74 -6.87
CA SER A 64 21.97 -24.36 -6.89
C SER A 64 23.50 -24.26 -6.82
N TRP A 65 24.04 -23.31 -7.58
CA TRP A 65 25.48 -23.20 -7.86
C TRP A 65 26.27 -22.34 -6.86
N PHE A 66 25.57 -21.58 -6.01
CA PHE A 66 26.20 -20.74 -4.98
C PHE A 66 26.21 -21.49 -3.63
N GLU A 67 27.25 -22.27 -3.39
CA GLU A 67 27.52 -22.79 -2.04
C GLU A 67 28.01 -21.63 -1.15
N GLN A 68 27.16 -21.12 -0.26
CA GLN A 68 27.67 -20.71 1.06
C GLN A 68 27.68 -21.96 1.92
N GLU A 69 28.84 -22.35 2.43
CA GLU A 69 28.94 -23.42 3.43
C GLU A 69 27.96 -23.11 4.57
N PRO A 70 27.08 -24.03 4.96
CA PRO A 70 26.27 -23.82 6.16
C PRO A 70 27.23 -23.67 7.34
N GLU A 71 27.11 -22.59 8.11
CA GLU A 71 27.84 -22.47 9.38
C GLU A 71 27.56 -23.72 10.23
N PRO A 72 28.58 -24.28 10.91
CA PRO A 72 28.40 -25.45 11.73
C PRO A 72 27.32 -25.19 12.77
N ALA A 73 26.31 -26.07 12.80
CA ALA A 73 25.19 -26.01 13.73
C ALA A 73 25.70 -25.78 15.17
N LEU A 74 25.47 -24.57 15.69
CA LEU A 74 25.69 -24.29 17.10
C LEU A 74 24.71 -25.13 17.93
N PRO A 75 25.12 -25.64 19.10
CA PRO A 75 24.28 -26.47 19.94
C PRO A 75 23.05 -25.69 20.43
N ASN A 76 21.89 -26.36 20.38
CA ASN A 76 20.59 -25.89 20.87
C ASN A 76 20.71 -25.18 22.22
N TYR A 77 20.20 -23.95 22.29
CA TYR A 77 19.87 -23.31 23.55
C TYR A 77 18.47 -23.72 24.01
N ASP A 78 18.38 -24.02 25.30
CA ASP A 78 17.17 -24.20 26.09
C ASP A 78 16.26 -22.97 25.97
N ASP A 79 14.94 -23.20 25.92
CA ASP A 79 13.99 -22.19 26.39
C ASP A 79 12.93 -22.83 27.29
N ASP A 80 12.96 -22.32 28.53
CA ASP A 80 11.98 -22.39 29.58
C ASP A 80 10.78 -21.50 29.21
N GLU A 81 9.61 -22.10 28.97
CA GLU A 81 8.32 -21.56 29.44
C GLU A 81 7.21 -22.59 29.16
N TYR A 82 6.79 -23.32 30.19
CA TYR A 82 5.62 -24.20 30.12
C TYR A 82 4.92 -24.30 31.48
N LYS A 83 4.16 -23.26 31.81
CA LYS A 83 3.09 -23.28 32.81
C LYS A 83 1.88 -22.75 32.03
N GLU A 84 0.93 -23.53 31.55
CA GLU A 84 -0.07 -24.29 32.29
C GLU A 84 -0.81 -25.21 31.28
N MET A 85 -0.69 -26.54 31.39
CA MET A 85 -1.61 -27.51 30.74
C MET A 85 -1.64 -28.80 31.57
N THR A 86 -2.77 -29.50 31.59
CA THR A 86 -3.01 -30.70 32.41
C THR A 86 -2.21 -31.92 31.90
N GLN A 87 -1.88 -32.86 32.80
CA GLN A 87 -0.99 -34.00 32.50
C GLN A 87 -1.60 -35.06 31.58
N GLU A 88 -2.93 -35.20 31.55
CA GLU A 88 -3.63 -36.22 30.77
C GLU A 88 -3.63 -35.89 29.26
N GLU A 89 -3.84 -34.62 28.89
CA GLU A 89 -3.80 -34.16 27.49
C GLU A 89 -2.40 -34.28 26.85
N LYS A 90 -1.34 -34.21 27.67
CA LYS A 90 0.05 -34.35 27.23
C LYS A 90 0.42 -35.80 26.93
N GLN A 91 -0.14 -36.77 27.66
CA GLN A 91 0.18 -38.19 27.48
C GLN A 91 -0.42 -38.75 26.19
N GLU A 92 -1.65 -38.37 25.84
CA GLU A 92 -2.35 -38.90 24.66
C GLU A 92 -1.72 -38.39 23.34
N LYS A 93 -1.45 -37.08 23.25
CA LYS A 93 -0.79 -36.47 22.07
C LYS A 93 0.65 -36.96 21.85
N THR A 94 1.37 -37.29 22.92
CA THR A 94 2.76 -37.80 22.83
C THR A 94 2.80 -39.26 22.37
N HIS A 95 1.84 -40.08 22.79
CA HIS A 95 1.78 -41.52 22.43
C HIS A 95 1.48 -41.73 20.94
N GLU A 96 0.53 -40.96 20.39
CA GLU A 96 0.18 -41.04 18.96
C GLU A 96 1.30 -40.54 18.05
N PHE A 97 1.94 -39.42 18.38
CA PHE A 97 3.05 -38.90 17.58
C PHE A 97 4.25 -39.85 17.64
N SER A 98 4.58 -40.42 18.80
CA SER A 98 5.68 -41.39 18.95
C SER A 98 5.52 -42.63 18.07
N LYS A 99 4.29 -43.12 17.89
CA LYS A 99 4.02 -44.28 17.02
C LYS A 99 4.28 -43.96 15.54
N LEU A 100 3.90 -42.77 15.09
CA LEU A 100 4.21 -42.26 13.76
C LEU A 100 5.73 -42.14 13.54
N ILE A 101 6.48 -41.65 14.55
CA ILE A 101 7.95 -41.57 14.49
C ILE A 101 8.56 -42.96 14.25
N ASP A 102 8.11 -43.97 14.97
CA ASP A 102 8.67 -45.32 14.89
C ASP A 102 8.38 -45.99 13.52
N GLU A 103 7.19 -45.77 12.96
CA GLU A 103 6.82 -46.24 11.61
C GLU A 103 7.64 -45.55 10.51
N ILE A 104 7.90 -44.24 10.64
CA ILE A 104 8.72 -43.47 9.70
C ILE A 104 10.19 -43.93 9.76
N ARG A 105 10.73 -44.11 10.97
CA ARG A 105 12.12 -44.56 11.17
C ARG A 105 12.38 -45.90 10.52
N GLU A 106 11.44 -46.84 10.61
CA GLU A 106 11.58 -48.14 9.96
C GLU A 106 11.50 -48.05 8.43
N ARG A 107 10.65 -47.16 7.89
CA ARG A 107 10.53 -46.91 6.45
C ARG A 107 11.78 -46.23 5.87
N ASN A 108 12.37 -45.28 6.59
CA ASN A 108 13.60 -44.60 6.18
C ASN A 108 14.81 -45.53 6.23
N ARG A 109 14.92 -46.39 7.27
CA ARG A 109 16.02 -47.36 7.41
C ARG A 109 16.10 -48.33 6.23
N GLN A 110 14.97 -48.73 5.65
CA GLN A 110 14.90 -49.57 4.46
C GLN A 110 15.41 -48.84 3.19
N ARG A 111 15.19 -47.52 3.09
CA ARG A 111 15.57 -46.69 1.92
C ARG A 111 17.02 -46.17 1.98
N GLU A 112 17.55 -45.93 3.18
CA GLU A 112 18.94 -45.49 3.38
C GLU A 112 19.97 -46.57 3.01
N LEU A 113 19.61 -47.86 3.12
CA LEU A 113 20.46 -48.99 2.71
C LEU A 113 20.76 -49.04 1.21
N GLU A 114 20.09 -48.21 0.38
CA GLU A 114 20.27 -48.15 -1.08
C GLU A 114 21.00 -46.88 -1.56
N SER A 115 21.35 -45.95 -0.67
CA SER A 115 21.89 -44.62 -1.03
C SER A 115 23.40 -44.51 -0.81
N THR A 116 24.17 -44.40 -1.90
CA THR A 116 25.63 -44.20 -1.89
C THR A 116 26.02 -42.81 -2.41
N PHE A 117 25.62 -41.72 -1.76
CA PHE A 117 26.12 -40.38 -2.15
C PHE A 117 26.29 -39.44 -0.95
N THR A 118 27.48 -38.84 -0.88
CA THR A 118 27.78 -37.63 -0.11
C THR A 118 27.28 -36.42 -0.91
N GLU A 119 25.98 -36.12 -0.80
CA GLU A 119 25.37 -34.91 -1.37
C GLU A 119 24.82 -34.06 -0.22
N ILE A 120 25.11 -32.75 -0.24
CA ILE A 120 24.73 -31.79 0.80
C ILE A 120 23.21 -31.61 0.77
N TRP A 121 22.56 -31.82 1.92
CA TRP A 121 21.13 -31.59 2.08
C TRP A 121 20.89 -30.16 2.55
N TYR A 122 20.08 -29.42 1.82
CA TYR A 122 19.68 -28.07 2.19
C TYR A 122 18.29 -28.08 2.82
N THR A 123 18.08 -27.32 3.89
CA THR A 123 16.77 -27.19 4.57
C THR A 123 16.21 -25.80 4.32
N PHE A 124 14.94 -25.72 3.95
CA PHE A 124 14.26 -24.46 3.62
C PHE A 124 12.75 -24.57 3.91
N VAL A 125 12.10 -23.43 4.06
CA VAL A 125 10.64 -23.32 4.21
C VAL A 125 9.96 -23.58 2.87
N ASP A 126 8.77 -24.15 2.88
CA ASP A 126 7.96 -24.35 1.67
C ASP A 126 7.77 -23.03 0.89
N PRO A 127 8.07 -22.99 -0.43
CA PRO A 127 7.77 -21.83 -1.26
C PRO A 127 6.29 -21.40 -1.24
N TYR A 128 5.36 -22.31 -0.91
CA TYR A 128 3.92 -22.08 -0.76
C TYR A 128 3.47 -22.07 0.71
N ALA A 129 4.38 -21.84 1.66
CA ALA A 129 4.02 -21.62 3.06
C ALA A 129 3.14 -20.38 3.19
N THR A 130 1.97 -20.53 3.80
CA THR A 130 1.02 -19.42 4.03
C THR A 130 1.22 -18.74 5.38
N ASP A 131 2.04 -19.35 6.24
CA ASP A 131 2.41 -18.84 7.55
C ASP A 131 3.81 -19.38 7.90
N VAL A 132 4.64 -18.53 8.51
CA VAL A 132 6.06 -18.81 8.76
C VAL A 132 6.45 -18.26 10.12
N ASP A 133 7.08 -19.10 10.95
CA ASP A 133 7.71 -18.65 12.19
C ASP A 133 9.20 -18.41 11.94
N GLU A 134 9.61 -17.15 12.08
CA GLU A 134 11.03 -16.74 12.08
C GLU A 134 11.48 -16.20 13.46
N ARG A 135 10.64 -16.31 14.50
CA ARG A 135 10.93 -15.67 15.80
C ARG A 135 12.23 -16.18 16.39
N GLY A 136 13.17 -15.25 16.59
CA GLY A 136 14.42 -15.45 17.30
C GLY A 136 15.62 -15.81 16.42
N THR A 137 15.53 -15.74 15.09
CA THR A 137 16.65 -16.12 14.22
C THR A 137 16.79 -15.21 13.00
N ASP A 138 17.93 -14.53 12.85
CA ASP A 138 18.34 -13.88 11.59
C ASP A 138 18.72 -14.90 10.49
N ASP A 139 18.61 -16.19 10.81
CA ASP A 139 19.02 -17.32 9.99
C ASP A 139 17.79 -17.97 9.33
N ALA A 140 17.63 -17.73 8.02
CA ALA A 140 16.55 -18.28 7.21
C ALA A 140 16.48 -19.82 7.25
N HIS A 141 17.55 -20.53 7.62
CA HIS A 141 17.54 -22.00 7.76
C HIS A 141 16.81 -22.48 9.01
N LYS A 142 16.59 -21.59 9.97
CA LYS A 142 15.84 -21.88 11.21
C LYS A 142 14.37 -21.51 11.12
N ALA A 143 13.98 -20.72 10.12
CA ALA A 143 12.59 -20.43 9.82
C ALA A 143 11.81 -21.72 9.51
N VAL A 144 10.56 -21.80 9.96
CA VAL A 144 9.70 -22.96 9.76
C VAL A 144 8.35 -22.54 9.19
N GLY A 145 7.81 -23.33 8.26
CA GLY A 145 6.42 -23.16 7.84
C GLY A 145 5.48 -23.62 8.95
N ILE A 146 4.38 -22.89 9.15
CA ILE A 146 3.32 -23.27 10.08
C ILE A 146 2.17 -23.90 9.27
N LEU A 147 1.75 -25.09 9.68
CA LEU A 147 0.58 -25.79 9.16
C LEU A 147 -0.43 -26.00 10.27
N THR A 148 -1.63 -25.45 10.09
CA THR A 148 -2.77 -25.68 10.98
C THR A 148 -3.75 -26.66 10.32
N ILE A 149 -4.00 -27.79 10.99
CA ILE A 149 -5.01 -28.77 10.60
C ILE A 149 -6.21 -28.66 11.53
N LYS A 150 -7.40 -28.48 10.95
CA LYS A 150 -8.68 -28.51 11.66
C LYS A 150 -9.70 -29.30 10.85
N ASN A 151 -10.42 -30.21 11.50
CA ASN A 151 -11.36 -31.13 10.85
C ASN A 151 -10.71 -31.88 9.67
N GLY A 152 -9.44 -32.26 9.80
CA GLY A 152 -8.69 -32.98 8.76
C GLY A 152 -8.36 -32.16 7.49
N LYS A 153 -8.48 -30.83 7.52
CA LYS A 153 -8.11 -29.93 6.41
C LYS A 153 -7.12 -28.88 6.87
N ARG A 154 -6.25 -28.42 5.95
CA ARG A 154 -5.43 -27.21 6.16
C ARG A 154 -6.36 -26.01 6.23
N ILE A 155 -6.18 -25.20 7.28
CA ILE A 155 -6.76 -23.87 7.40
C ILE A 155 -5.64 -22.86 7.58
N ILE A 156 -5.86 -21.62 7.11
CA ILE A 156 -4.93 -20.51 7.31
C ILE A 156 -5.31 -19.81 8.63
N ASP A 157 -6.59 -19.49 8.77
CA ASP A 157 -7.22 -18.99 9.99
C ASP A 157 -8.72 -19.37 9.99
N GLU A 158 -9.45 -18.86 10.98
CA GLU A 158 -10.89 -19.07 11.14
C GLU A 158 -11.71 -17.82 10.82
N TYR A 159 -11.12 -16.83 10.14
CA TYR A 159 -11.80 -15.58 9.84
C TYR A 159 -12.85 -15.77 8.74
N GLU A 160 -14.07 -15.33 9.02
CA GLU A 160 -15.17 -15.29 8.04
C GLU A 160 -15.38 -13.85 7.57
N TRP A 161 -15.26 -13.60 6.27
CA TRP A 161 -15.51 -12.32 5.64
C TRP A 161 -16.96 -11.86 5.80
N LYS A 162 -17.16 -10.58 6.17
CA LYS A 162 -18.49 -10.04 6.47
C LYS A 162 -18.96 -9.02 5.45
N TYR A 163 -18.05 -8.35 4.74
CA TYR A 163 -18.35 -7.19 3.91
C TYR A 163 -17.97 -7.32 2.42
N ASP A 164 -17.86 -8.55 1.89
CA ASP A 164 -17.52 -8.82 0.47
C ASP A 164 -18.48 -8.21 -0.56
N ASN A 165 -19.73 -7.96 -0.16
CA ASN A 165 -20.77 -7.41 -1.05
C ASN A 165 -20.91 -5.89 -0.94
N CYS A 166 -20.00 -5.22 -0.21
CA CYS A 166 -20.00 -3.76 -0.14
C CYS A 166 -19.67 -3.16 -1.51
N PHE A 167 -20.30 -2.03 -1.81
CA PHE A 167 -19.97 -1.28 -3.02
C PHE A 167 -18.51 -0.84 -2.95
N LEU A 168 -17.75 -1.22 -3.97
CA LEU A 168 -16.40 -0.74 -4.14
C LEU A 168 -16.29 0.27 -5.29
N PRO A 169 -15.48 1.30 -5.09
CA PRO A 169 -15.31 2.36 -6.04
C PRO A 169 -14.69 1.96 -7.42
N PRO A 170 -15.17 2.42 -8.60
CA PRO A 170 -14.40 2.43 -9.87
C PRO A 170 -13.01 3.11 -9.81
N ASP A 171 -12.26 3.07 -10.89
CA ASP A 171 -10.84 3.48 -10.87
C ASP A 171 -10.65 5.00 -11.01
N GLU A 172 -11.47 5.67 -11.82
CA GLU A 172 -11.32 7.10 -12.14
C GLU A 172 -11.58 8.04 -10.96
N GLU A 173 -12.31 7.59 -9.94
CA GLU A 173 -12.63 8.41 -8.77
C GLU A 173 -11.68 8.13 -7.58
N LEU A 174 -10.66 7.28 -7.76
CA LEU A 174 -9.68 6.97 -6.71
C LEU A 174 -8.90 8.21 -6.24
N VAL A 175 -8.62 8.23 -4.93
CA VAL A 175 -7.54 9.00 -4.29
C VAL A 175 -6.71 7.99 -3.50
N ILE A 176 -5.44 7.88 -3.85
CA ILE A 176 -4.50 6.93 -3.23
C ILE A 176 -3.92 7.57 -1.98
N TYR A 177 -3.83 6.80 -0.90
CA TYR A 177 -3.08 7.20 0.29
C TYR A 177 -2.13 6.05 0.67
N GLU A 178 -0.85 6.30 0.47
CA GLU A 178 0.22 5.32 0.58
C GLU A 178 0.69 5.21 2.03
N ILE A 179 0.68 3.99 2.60
CA ILE A 179 1.09 3.75 3.98
C ILE A 179 2.11 2.63 4.11
N HIS A 180 2.97 2.75 5.11
CA HIS A 180 3.73 1.63 5.66
C HIS A 180 3.14 1.26 7.03
N VAL A 181 2.72 -0.01 7.20
CA VAL A 181 2.01 -0.47 8.41
C VAL A 181 2.81 -0.18 9.68
N GLY A 182 4.13 -0.38 9.62
CA GLY A 182 5.02 -0.20 10.77
C GLY A 182 5.17 1.24 11.23
N ASP A 183 5.04 2.22 10.32
CA ASP A 183 5.29 3.63 10.62
C ASP A 183 4.00 4.43 10.79
N PHE A 184 2.90 3.96 10.20
CA PHE A 184 1.66 4.71 10.16
C PHE A 184 1.02 4.86 11.54
N SER A 185 1.04 3.85 12.43
CA SER A 185 0.26 3.92 13.68
C SER A 185 0.73 2.95 14.76
N GLY A 186 0.38 3.21 16.03
CA GLY A 186 0.58 2.30 17.16
C GLY A 186 1.80 2.65 18.02
N GLY A 187 1.62 2.76 19.34
CA GLY A 187 2.69 3.13 20.27
C GLY A 187 3.21 4.55 20.03
N GLU A 188 2.31 5.50 19.73
CA GLU A 188 2.61 6.85 19.24
C GLU A 188 3.61 7.64 20.11
N ASN A 189 3.70 7.32 21.40
CA ASN A 189 4.66 7.92 22.35
C ASN A 189 6.04 7.23 22.36
N ASP A 190 6.21 6.14 21.59
CA ASP A 190 7.42 5.35 21.46
C ASP A 190 7.87 5.33 19.99
N GLN A 191 9.06 5.89 19.73
CA GLN A 191 9.64 5.98 18.40
C GLN A 191 10.04 4.61 17.82
N HIS A 192 10.23 3.59 18.65
CA HIS A 192 10.64 2.25 18.24
C HIS A 192 9.47 1.27 18.15
N ALA A 193 8.33 1.59 18.76
CA ALA A 193 7.13 0.76 18.67
C ALA A 193 6.62 0.73 17.23
N ARG A 194 6.64 -0.46 16.64
CA ARG A 194 6.18 -0.72 15.26
C ARG A 194 4.66 -0.86 15.23
N GLY A 195 4.06 -0.28 14.21
CA GLY A 195 2.66 -0.48 13.88
C GLY A 195 2.31 -1.90 13.46
N GLN A 196 1.02 -2.21 13.58
CA GLN A 196 0.43 -3.53 13.33
C GLN A 196 -0.90 -3.33 12.61
N PHE A 197 -1.43 -4.36 11.95
CA PHE A 197 -2.69 -4.28 11.20
C PHE A 197 -3.85 -3.75 12.07
N LYS A 198 -3.93 -4.17 13.34
CA LYS A 198 -4.92 -3.68 14.29
C LYS A 198 -4.82 -2.16 14.56
N HIS A 199 -3.62 -1.58 14.53
CA HIS A 199 -3.41 -0.14 14.75
C HIS A 199 -3.86 0.66 13.52
N VAL A 200 -3.57 0.14 12.31
CA VAL A 200 -4.09 0.72 11.06
C VAL A 200 -5.62 0.70 11.07
N ARG A 201 -6.22 -0.43 11.48
CA ARG A 201 -7.68 -0.55 11.66
C ARG A 201 -8.27 0.51 12.60
N GLN A 202 -7.57 0.83 13.69
CA GLN A 202 -8.00 1.88 14.63
C GLN A 202 -7.95 3.30 14.03
N LYS A 203 -7.21 3.51 12.93
CA LYS A 203 -7.10 4.79 12.22
C LYS A 203 -8.03 4.89 11.01
N ILE A 204 -8.94 3.94 10.79
CA ILE A 204 -9.91 4.01 9.68
C ILE A 204 -10.77 5.28 9.76
N ASP A 205 -11.15 5.76 10.96
CA ASP A 205 -11.90 7.00 11.10
C ASP A 205 -11.09 8.23 10.69
N TYR A 206 -9.78 8.25 10.93
CA TYR A 206 -8.90 9.32 10.43
C TYR A 206 -8.89 9.37 8.90
N LEU A 207 -8.72 8.21 8.26
CA LEU A 207 -8.75 8.09 6.80
C LEU A 207 -10.12 8.55 6.27
N LYS A 208 -11.21 8.12 6.91
CA LYS A 208 -12.55 8.58 6.57
C LYS A 208 -12.70 10.10 6.60
N GLU A 209 -12.20 10.73 7.65
CA GLU A 209 -12.22 12.20 7.77
C GLU A 209 -11.32 12.90 6.75
N LEU A 210 -10.20 12.28 6.35
CA LEU A 210 -9.35 12.75 5.25
C LEU A 210 -10.10 12.81 3.91
N GLY A 211 -11.28 12.18 3.82
CA GLY A 211 -12.05 12.01 2.59
C GLY A 211 -11.72 10.71 1.88
N ILE A 212 -11.02 9.82 2.58
CA ILE A 212 -10.41 8.59 2.09
C ILE A 212 -11.35 7.41 2.48
N ASN A 213 -12.59 7.45 1.99
CA ASN A 213 -13.70 6.51 2.29
C ASN A 213 -14.86 6.62 1.28
N ALA A 214 -15.98 5.90 1.49
CA ALA A 214 -17.16 5.84 0.60
C ALA A 214 -18.48 6.60 1.02
N ARG A 215 -18.54 7.44 2.07
CA ARG A 215 -19.84 7.98 2.52
C ARG A 215 -20.16 9.41 2.06
N GLY A 216 -20.72 9.53 0.85
CA GLY A 216 -21.36 10.74 0.33
C GLY A 216 -21.65 10.69 -1.18
N MET A 217 -22.67 9.92 -1.61
CA MET A 217 -23.14 9.69 -3.00
C MET A 217 -22.12 9.27 -4.10
N TYR A 218 -20.81 9.52 -3.97
CA TYR A 218 -19.70 9.08 -4.83
C TYR A 218 -18.41 9.18 -4.01
N SER A 219 -17.70 8.08 -3.71
CA SER A 219 -16.66 8.13 -2.66
C SER A 219 -15.65 6.93 -2.64
N PHE A 220 -14.32 7.21 -2.52
CA PHE A 220 -13.20 6.30 -2.88
C PHE A 220 -11.92 6.46 -2.00
N PHE A 221 -11.19 5.36 -1.75
CA PHE A 221 -9.79 5.25 -1.27
C PHE A 221 -9.12 3.96 -1.74
N LEU A 222 -7.80 4.01 -1.93
CA LEU A 222 -6.83 2.94 -2.14
C LEU A 222 -5.69 3.02 -1.09
N VAL A 223 -5.66 2.13 -0.09
CA VAL A 223 -4.47 1.95 0.75
C VAL A 223 -3.43 1.22 -0.09
N SER A 224 -2.29 1.82 -0.42
CA SER A 224 -1.13 1.01 -0.80
C SER A 224 -0.55 0.47 0.50
N LEU A 225 -0.87 -0.77 0.84
CA LEU A 225 -0.19 -1.46 1.92
C LEU A 225 1.14 -1.98 1.37
N HIS A 226 2.22 -1.41 1.89
CA HIS A 226 3.51 -2.09 1.89
C HIS A 226 3.40 -3.29 2.83
N ILE A 227 2.81 -4.39 2.36
CA ILE A 227 3.02 -5.70 2.98
C ILE A 227 4.38 -6.19 2.49
N SER A 228 5.41 -5.42 2.83
CA SER A 228 6.80 -5.78 2.60
C SER A 228 7.04 -7.08 3.35
N MET A 229 7.37 -8.09 2.58
CA MET A 229 7.84 -9.36 3.08
C MET A 229 9.23 -9.16 3.67
N PHE A 230 9.29 -9.08 5.00
CA PHE A 230 10.49 -8.99 5.85
C PHE A 230 11.14 -7.60 6.05
N ILE A 231 11.00 -7.11 7.29
CA ILE A 231 11.75 -6.07 8.06
C ILE A 231 12.21 -4.79 7.31
N LEU A 232 11.64 -3.65 7.73
CA LEU A 232 12.08 -2.26 7.52
C LEU A 232 12.31 -1.84 6.06
N PHE A 233 11.26 -1.38 5.37
CA PHE A 233 11.34 -0.86 3.98
C PHE A 233 12.06 -1.75 2.96
N ARG A 234 12.47 -2.98 3.31
CA ARG A 234 13.25 -3.85 2.46
C ARG A 234 12.28 -4.60 1.57
N TYR A 235 12.00 -3.95 0.44
CA TYR A 235 11.64 -4.55 -0.84
C TYR A 235 12.53 -5.75 -1.13
N ASN A 236 12.34 -6.87 -0.45
CA ASN A 236 13.23 -8.02 -0.50
C ASN A 236 12.47 -9.31 -0.17
N PRO A 237 11.55 -9.73 -1.06
CA PRO A 237 10.57 -10.75 -0.74
C PRO A 237 11.18 -12.15 -0.63
N ARG A 238 10.84 -12.84 0.47
CA ARG A 238 11.28 -14.22 0.73
C ARG A 238 10.17 -15.26 0.51
N TYR A 239 8.95 -15.03 1.00
CA TYR A 239 7.85 -16.03 1.07
C TYR A 239 6.50 -15.57 0.51
N TYR A 240 6.35 -15.43 -0.79
CA TYR A 240 5.19 -14.83 -1.49
C TYR A 240 3.74 -15.22 -1.06
N PHE A 241 3.52 -16.25 -0.25
CA PHE A 241 2.21 -16.68 0.27
C PHE A 241 2.00 -16.38 1.76
N ALA A 242 3.04 -15.99 2.50
CA ALA A 242 2.94 -15.62 3.90
C ALA A 242 2.83 -14.09 4.07
N ILE A 243 2.25 -13.66 5.18
CA ILE A 243 2.23 -12.24 5.55
C ILE A 243 3.43 -11.89 6.44
N GLU A 244 3.70 -10.59 6.59
CA GLU A 244 4.70 -10.10 7.55
C GLU A 244 4.19 -10.27 8.99
N THR A 245 4.73 -11.27 9.69
CA THR A 245 4.28 -11.68 11.03
C THR A 245 4.53 -10.62 12.11
N SER A 246 5.47 -9.70 11.90
CA SER A 246 5.67 -8.58 12.83
C SER A 246 4.51 -7.58 12.86
N TYR A 247 3.64 -7.59 11.84
CA TYR A 247 2.44 -6.74 11.78
C TYR A 247 1.19 -7.38 12.37
N GLY A 248 1.20 -8.67 12.67
CA GLY A 248 0.07 -9.41 13.23
C GLY A 248 -0.18 -10.73 12.51
N THR A 249 -1.35 -11.31 12.78
CA THR A 249 -1.80 -12.58 12.20
C THR A 249 -2.53 -12.40 10.87
N THR A 250 -2.76 -13.48 10.12
CA THR A 250 -3.56 -13.45 8.88
C THR A 250 -5.00 -12.99 9.16
N ALA A 251 -5.56 -13.38 10.32
CA ALA A 251 -6.86 -12.91 10.77
C ALA A 251 -6.88 -11.40 11.05
N ASP A 252 -5.80 -10.83 11.60
CA ASP A 252 -5.70 -9.36 11.81
C ASP A 252 -5.68 -8.61 10.48
N LEU A 253 -4.97 -9.15 9.46
CA LEU A 253 -4.96 -8.59 8.11
C LEU A 253 -6.35 -8.65 7.47
N LYS A 254 -7.00 -9.82 7.50
CA LYS A 254 -8.37 -9.97 6.98
C LYS A 254 -9.35 -9.05 7.69
N GLU A 255 -9.28 -8.94 9.02
CA GLU A 255 -10.15 -8.02 9.78
C GLU A 255 -9.93 -6.56 9.38
N MET A 256 -8.68 -6.16 9.16
CA MET A 256 -8.36 -4.80 8.70
C MET A 256 -8.93 -4.53 7.31
N ILE A 257 -8.75 -5.45 6.35
CA ILE A 257 -9.27 -5.33 4.98
C ILE A 257 -10.81 -5.33 4.98
N ASP A 258 -11.45 -6.22 5.74
CA ASP A 258 -12.92 -6.32 5.81
C ASP A 258 -13.54 -5.02 6.39
N GLU A 259 -12.94 -4.45 7.45
CA GLU A 259 -13.38 -3.16 7.99
C GLU A 259 -13.05 -1.98 7.04
N MET A 260 -12.02 -2.08 6.21
CA MET A 260 -11.78 -1.12 5.12
C MET A 260 -12.89 -1.22 4.06
N HIS A 261 -13.21 -2.42 3.57
CA HIS A 261 -14.28 -2.65 2.58
C HIS A 261 -15.64 -2.17 3.09
N LYS A 262 -15.96 -2.39 4.38
CA LYS A 262 -17.15 -1.84 5.03
C LYS A 262 -17.27 -0.32 4.93
N ASN A 263 -16.14 0.39 4.91
CA ASN A 263 -16.08 1.83 4.77
C ASN A 263 -15.83 2.28 3.31
N GLY A 264 -15.93 1.33 2.36
CA GLY A 264 -15.70 1.49 0.92
C GLY A 264 -14.29 1.98 0.59
N ILE A 265 -13.32 1.45 1.33
CA ILE A 265 -11.90 1.63 1.13
C ILE A 265 -11.37 0.39 0.40
N ARG A 266 -10.73 0.58 -0.75
CA ARG A 266 -9.99 -0.46 -1.47
C ARG A 266 -8.59 -0.59 -0.87
N VAL A 267 -8.06 -1.81 -0.93
CA VAL A 267 -6.72 -2.16 -0.47
C VAL A 267 -5.90 -2.64 -1.67
N ILE A 268 -4.84 -1.90 -1.99
CA ILE A 268 -3.87 -2.29 -3.00
C ILE A 268 -2.60 -2.76 -2.34
N LEU A 269 -2.12 -3.90 -2.83
CA LEU A 269 -0.88 -4.49 -2.37
C LEU A 269 0.29 -3.89 -3.12
N ASP A 270 1.34 -3.46 -2.41
CA ASP A 270 2.64 -3.22 -3.02
C ASP A 270 3.33 -4.56 -3.29
N GLY A 271 3.48 -4.91 -4.58
CA GLY A 271 3.89 -6.21 -5.06
C GLY A 271 5.27 -6.18 -5.70
N VAL A 272 6.23 -6.83 -5.03
CA VAL A 272 7.61 -6.96 -5.49
C VAL A 272 7.77 -8.22 -6.33
N TYR A 273 7.70 -8.05 -7.64
CA TYR A 273 7.78 -9.17 -8.60
C TYR A 273 8.98 -9.06 -9.56
N ASN A 274 9.91 -8.14 -9.30
CA ASN A 274 11.11 -7.95 -10.10
C ASN A 274 12.29 -8.81 -9.59
N HIS A 275 12.43 -8.98 -8.27
CA HIS A 275 13.48 -9.78 -7.63
C HIS A 275 12.98 -10.53 -6.38
N CYS A 276 13.85 -11.26 -5.70
CA CYS A 276 13.60 -11.85 -4.38
C CYS A 276 14.85 -11.81 -3.49
N ASP A 277 14.70 -12.21 -2.23
CA ASP A 277 15.84 -12.40 -1.32
C ASP A 277 16.66 -13.64 -1.72
N CYS A 278 18.00 -13.54 -1.62
CA CYS A 278 18.92 -14.65 -1.93
C CYS A 278 18.64 -15.93 -1.12
N SER A 279 18.06 -15.82 0.08
CA SER A 279 17.66 -16.92 0.94
C SER A 279 16.23 -17.44 0.67
N SER A 280 15.55 -16.93 -0.36
CA SER A 280 14.23 -17.44 -0.75
C SER A 280 14.26 -18.95 -1.02
N PRO A 281 13.25 -19.73 -0.60
CA PRO A 281 13.18 -21.17 -0.83
C PRO A 281 13.52 -21.65 -2.24
N LEU A 282 13.07 -20.93 -3.27
CA LEU A 282 13.28 -21.34 -4.66
C LEU A 282 14.74 -21.23 -5.11
N THR A 283 15.48 -20.25 -4.58
CA THR A 283 16.92 -20.11 -4.86
C THR A 283 17.72 -21.27 -4.28
N GLN A 284 17.20 -21.92 -3.22
CA GLN A 284 17.81 -23.07 -2.57
C GLN A 284 17.47 -24.41 -3.25
N ILE A 285 16.39 -24.47 -4.02
CA ILE A 285 15.98 -25.68 -4.76
C ILE A 285 16.81 -25.83 -6.04
N ASP A 286 16.70 -24.83 -6.93
CA ASP A 286 17.37 -24.77 -8.22
C ASP A 286 17.28 -23.32 -8.75
N HIS A 287 18.28 -22.50 -8.43
CA HIS A 287 18.26 -21.06 -8.75
C HIS A 287 17.90 -20.74 -10.21
N ASP A 288 18.60 -21.35 -11.17
CA ASP A 288 18.47 -20.99 -12.59
C ASP A 288 17.15 -21.47 -13.22
N TYR A 289 16.40 -22.30 -12.48
CA TYR A 289 15.08 -22.77 -12.91
C TYR A 289 13.99 -21.69 -12.76
N TRP A 290 14.12 -20.79 -11.76
CA TRP A 290 13.18 -19.68 -11.54
C TRP A 290 13.79 -18.30 -11.82
N TYR A 291 15.10 -18.16 -11.71
CA TYR A 291 15.81 -16.88 -11.76
C TYR A 291 16.81 -16.83 -12.92
N HIS A 292 17.21 -15.62 -13.31
CA HIS A 292 18.30 -15.44 -14.25
C HIS A 292 19.63 -15.81 -13.57
N HIS A 293 20.48 -16.58 -14.26
CA HIS A 293 21.79 -16.99 -13.73
C HIS A 293 22.66 -15.78 -13.31
N ASN A 294 22.62 -14.72 -14.12
CA ASN A 294 23.21 -13.43 -13.80
C ASN A 294 22.12 -12.37 -13.85
N PRO A 295 22.23 -11.28 -13.05
CA PRO A 295 21.31 -10.15 -13.16
C PRO A 295 21.36 -9.56 -14.57
N LYS A 296 20.22 -9.07 -15.07
CA LYS A 296 20.14 -8.42 -16.39
C LYS A 296 20.93 -7.11 -16.41
N ASP A 297 20.95 -6.41 -15.28
CA ASP A 297 21.76 -5.21 -15.05
C ASP A 297 22.41 -5.26 -13.66
N VAL A 298 23.74 -5.37 -13.63
CA VAL A 298 24.53 -5.42 -12.39
C VAL A 298 24.44 -4.13 -11.56
N THR A 299 24.08 -3.00 -12.16
CA THR A 299 23.97 -1.70 -11.48
C THR A 299 22.60 -1.50 -10.82
N MET A 300 21.61 -2.30 -11.21
CA MET A 300 20.23 -2.25 -10.71
C MET A 300 19.80 -3.64 -10.23
N SER A 301 20.61 -4.29 -9.40
CA SER A 301 20.31 -5.61 -8.84
C SER A 301 20.11 -5.52 -7.32
N TRP A 302 18.92 -5.94 -6.87
CA TRP A 302 18.52 -6.01 -5.46
C TRP A 302 18.47 -7.45 -4.92
N GLY A 303 18.72 -8.44 -5.78
CA GLY A 303 18.66 -9.87 -5.47
C GLY A 303 18.44 -10.70 -6.75
N PRO A 304 18.20 -12.03 -6.62
CA PRO A 304 17.88 -12.88 -7.75
C PRO A 304 16.67 -12.37 -8.54
N GLU A 305 16.87 -12.13 -9.83
CA GLU A 305 15.85 -11.62 -10.74
C GLU A 305 15.05 -12.75 -11.39
N TRP A 306 13.73 -12.63 -11.40
CA TRP A 306 12.84 -13.64 -11.98
C TRP A 306 13.06 -13.85 -13.48
N ASN A 307 13.14 -15.12 -13.90
CA ASN A 307 13.25 -15.48 -15.31
C ASN A 307 11.89 -15.83 -15.93
N TYR A 308 11.10 -14.80 -16.26
CA TYR A 308 9.79 -14.96 -16.89
C TYR A 308 9.84 -15.48 -18.35
N ASN A 309 11.04 -15.60 -18.93
CA ASN A 309 11.26 -16.09 -20.29
C ASN A 309 11.64 -17.56 -20.36
N PHE A 310 11.89 -18.20 -19.22
CA PHE A 310 12.18 -19.62 -19.20
C PHE A 310 10.90 -20.46 -19.29
N TYR A 311 10.86 -21.33 -20.29
CA TYR A 311 9.80 -22.30 -20.51
C TYR A 311 10.35 -23.72 -20.41
N ASP A 312 9.81 -24.50 -19.48
CA ASP A 312 10.12 -25.90 -19.36
C ASP A 312 9.16 -26.74 -20.22
N SER A 313 9.68 -27.18 -21.36
CA SER A 313 8.92 -28.02 -22.30
C SER A 313 8.64 -29.44 -21.80
N LYS A 314 9.41 -29.98 -20.84
CA LYS A 314 9.18 -31.33 -20.29
C LYS A 314 7.89 -31.36 -19.48
N TYR A 315 7.64 -30.33 -18.67
CA TYR A 315 6.47 -30.22 -17.81
C TYR A 315 5.43 -29.21 -18.30
N ASN A 316 5.66 -28.60 -19.46
CA ASN A 316 4.76 -27.65 -20.12
C ASN A 316 4.39 -26.47 -19.19
N ILE A 317 5.41 -25.84 -18.61
CA ILE A 317 5.26 -24.84 -17.54
C ILE A 317 6.23 -23.66 -17.74
N TRP A 318 5.75 -22.45 -17.43
CA TRP A 318 6.58 -21.28 -17.19
C TRP A 318 6.75 -21.14 -15.67
N PRO A 319 7.83 -21.66 -15.05
CA PRO A 319 7.88 -21.84 -13.60
C PRO A 319 7.78 -20.53 -12.82
N ALA A 320 8.52 -19.49 -13.22
CA ALA A 320 8.43 -18.16 -12.62
C ALA A 320 7.03 -17.54 -12.78
N ARG A 321 6.45 -17.59 -13.98
CA ARG A 321 5.10 -17.07 -14.24
C ARG A 321 4.07 -17.79 -13.37
N LYS A 322 4.12 -19.13 -13.33
CA LYS A 322 3.18 -19.93 -12.53
C LYS A 322 3.26 -19.56 -11.05
N PHE A 323 4.47 -19.51 -10.48
CA PHE A 323 4.64 -19.24 -9.06
C PHE A 323 4.11 -17.85 -8.66
N ILE A 324 4.47 -16.80 -9.42
CA ILE A 324 3.98 -15.44 -9.16
C ILE A 324 2.49 -15.28 -9.45
N GLY A 325 1.98 -15.92 -10.51
CA GLY A 325 0.55 -15.91 -10.78
C GLY A 325 -0.25 -16.64 -9.69
N ASP A 326 0.29 -17.72 -9.12
CA ASP A 326 -0.34 -18.41 -7.99
C ASP A 326 -0.35 -17.55 -6.73
N SER A 327 0.74 -16.82 -6.43
CA SER A 327 0.79 -15.94 -5.24
C SER A 327 -0.16 -14.77 -5.36
N ILE A 328 -0.26 -14.15 -6.54
CA ILE A 328 -1.21 -13.07 -6.80
C ILE A 328 -2.65 -13.59 -6.67
N ARG A 329 -2.97 -14.72 -7.29
CA ARG A 329 -4.32 -15.31 -7.16
C ARG A 329 -4.65 -15.62 -5.71
N TYR A 330 -3.68 -16.15 -4.96
CA TYR A 330 -3.84 -16.37 -3.52
C TYR A 330 -4.13 -15.08 -2.75
N MET A 331 -3.39 -13.99 -2.99
CA MET A 331 -3.67 -12.71 -2.33
C MET A 331 -5.07 -12.16 -2.66
N VAL A 332 -5.53 -12.34 -3.90
CA VAL A 332 -6.86 -11.92 -4.33
C VAL A 332 -7.96 -12.81 -3.73
N GLU A 333 -7.79 -14.14 -3.78
CA GLU A 333 -8.81 -15.12 -3.35
C GLU A 333 -8.89 -15.27 -1.83
N GLU A 334 -7.77 -15.15 -1.11
CA GLU A 334 -7.72 -15.36 0.35
C GLU A 334 -7.86 -14.05 1.14
N PHE A 335 -7.20 -12.97 0.67
CA PHE A 335 -7.14 -11.69 1.37
C PHE A 335 -8.03 -10.61 0.72
N HIS A 336 -8.69 -10.93 -0.41
CA HIS A 336 -9.65 -10.05 -1.08
C HIS A 336 -9.08 -8.66 -1.44
N ILE A 337 -7.79 -8.57 -1.78
CA ILE A 337 -7.18 -7.31 -2.24
C ILE A 337 -7.87 -6.76 -3.50
N ASP A 338 -7.77 -5.45 -3.71
CA ASP A 338 -8.52 -4.67 -4.72
C ASP A 338 -7.63 -4.14 -5.86
N GLY A 339 -6.37 -4.54 -5.87
CA GLY A 339 -5.40 -4.11 -6.86
C GLY A 339 -3.96 -4.35 -6.40
N ILE A 340 -3.02 -4.06 -7.30
CA ILE A 340 -1.59 -4.29 -7.09
C ILE A 340 -0.81 -3.11 -7.63
N ARG A 341 0.14 -2.59 -6.85
CA ARG A 341 1.21 -1.71 -7.31
C ARG A 341 2.43 -2.57 -7.62
N PHE A 342 2.86 -2.60 -8.87
CA PHE A 342 4.01 -3.38 -9.32
C PHE A 342 5.29 -2.56 -9.13
N ASP A 343 6.09 -2.98 -8.15
CA ASP A 343 7.40 -2.42 -7.86
C ASP A 343 8.40 -2.66 -8.99
N ALA A 344 9.18 -1.62 -9.31
CA ALA A 344 10.19 -1.58 -10.36
C ALA A 344 9.75 -2.33 -11.64
N ALA A 345 8.53 -2.06 -12.12
CA ALA A 345 7.96 -2.70 -13.30
C ALA A 345 8.85 -2.50 -14.56
N ARG A 346 9.63 -1.41 -14.59
CA ARG A 346 10.66 -1.18 -15.62
C ARG A 346 11.72 -2.27 -15.64
N GLN A 347 12.14 -2.81 -14.49
CA GLN A 347 13.13 -3.90 -14.43
C GLN A 347 12.53 -5.24 -14.86
N ILE A 348 11.23 -5.46 -14.62
CA ILE A 348 10.52 -6.65 -15.13
C ILE A 348 10.59 -6.66 -16.66
N GLN A 349 10.21 -5.53 -17.29
CA GLN A 349 10.21 -5.26 -18.75
C GLN A 349 9.70 -6.41 -19.64
N ASN A 350 8.85 -7.28 -19.10
CA ASN A 350 8.31 -8.43 -19.81
C ASN A 350 6.80 -8.21 -20.03
N PHE A 351 6.45 -7.53 -21.12
CA PHE A 351 5.06 -7.12 -21.37
C PHE A 351 4.13 -8.34 -21.53
N ASP A 352 4.61 -9.45 -22.09
CA ASP A 352 3.84 -10.69 -22.18
C ASP A 352 3.47 -11.25 -20.80
N PHE A 353 4.43 -11.26 -19.86
CA PHE A 353 4.17 -11.66 -18.49
C PHE A 353 3.25 -10.68 -17.77
N LEU A 354 3.49 -9.37 -17.90
CA LEU A 354 2.68 -8.35 -17.24
C LEU A 354 1.22 -8.40 -17.73
N HIS A 355 0.99 -8.55 -19.04
CA HIS A 355 -0.34 -8.77 -19.62
C HIS A 355 -1.01 -10.01 -19.05
N TRP A 356 -0.28 -11.12 -19.01
CA TRP A 356 -0.79 -12.38 -18.49
C TRP A 356 -1.15 -12.28 -17.00
N VAL A 357 -0.27 -11.71 -16.18
CA VAL A 357 -0.45 -11.69 -14.72
C VAL A 357 -1.57 -10.73 -14.30
N VAL A 358 -1.69 -9.56 -14.94
CA VAL A 358 -2.80 -8.63 -14.70
C VAL A 358 -4.13 -9.27 -15.09
N LYS A 359 -4.16 -10.02 -16.21
CA LYS A 359 -5.35 -10.78 -16.62
C LYS A 359 -5.73 -11.86 -15.61
N GLU A 360 -4.76 -12.61 -15.08
CA GLU A 360 -5.05 -13.62 -14.04
C GLU A 360 -5.51 -12.97 -12.72
N ALA A 361 -4.94 -11.83 -12.34
CA ALA A 361 -5.37 -11.08 -11.16
C ALA A 361 -6.84 -10.61 -11.28
N LYS A 362 -7.18 -9.97 -12.41
CA LYS A 362 -8.57 -9.52 -12.68
C LYS A 362 -9.55 -10.68 -12.80
N LYS A 363 -9.11 -11.82 -13.34
CA LYS A 363 -9.92 -13.04 -13.39
C LYS A 363 -10.19 -13.61 -12.00
N ALA A 364 -9.20 -13.58 -11.10
CA ALA A 364 -9.38 -13.98 -9.70
C ALA A 364 -10.31 -13.01 -8.94
N ALA A 365 -10.19 -11.70 -9.20
CA ALA A 365 -11.06 -10.68 -8.61
C ALA A 365 -12.52 -10.79 -9.09
N GLY A 366 -12.75 -11.39 -10.26
CA GLY A 366 -14.08 -11.57 -10.81
C GLY A 366 -14.73 -10.23 -11.19
N PRO A 367 -15.96 -9.92 -10.74
CA PRO A 367 -16.65 -8.68 -11.07
C PRO A 367 -16.21 -7.47 -10.24
N LYS A 368 -15.39 -7.69 -9.20
CA LYS A 368 -14.91 -6.65 -8.29
C LYS A 368 -13.95 -5.70 -9.04
N PRO A 369 -14.03 -4.36 -8.83
CA PRO A 369 -13.04 -3.43 -9.35
C PRO A 369 -11.63 -3.80 -8.91
N PHE A 370 -10.70 -3.91 -9.86
CA PHE A 370 -9.32 -4.33 -9.60
C PHE A 370 -8.34 -3.49 -10.42
N TYR A 371 -7.51 -2.71 -9.74
CA TYR A 371 -6.66 -1.69 -10.35
C TYR A 371 -5.18 -2.07 -10.25
N CYS A 372 -4.49 -2.14 -11.38
CA CYS A 372 -3.07 -2.45 -11.44
C CYS A 372 -2.26 -1.20 -11.83
N VAL A 373 -1.38 -0.75 -10.93
CA VAL A 373 -0.50 0.40 -11.16
C VAL A 373 0.96 -0.04 -11.24
N ALA A 374 1.74 0.52 -12.16
CA ALA A 374 3.16 0.22 -12.28
C ALA A 374 4.06 1.38 -11.84
N GLU A 375 5.12 1.04 -11.11
CA GLU A 375 6.32 1.86 -11.03
C GLU A 375 7.17 1.62 -12.30
N PHE A 376 6.87 2.35 -13.37
CA PHE A 376 7.57 2.25 -14.65
C PHE A 376 8.32 3.54 -14.93
N LEU A 377 9.48 3.72 -14.28
CA LEU A 377 10.23 4.98 -14.30
C LEU A 377 11.40 4.95 -15.31
N PRO A 378 11.73 6.07 -15.99
CA PRO A 378 10.87 7.25 -16.18
C PRO A 378 9.54 6.86 -16.83
N ASP A 379 8.48 7.63 -16.54
CA ASP A 379 7.12 7.31 -16.96
C ASP A 379 6.95 7.34 -18.48
N GLU A 380 6.26 6.34 -19.02
CA GLU A 380 5.98 6.21 -20.45
C GLU A 380 4.56 5.68 -20.71
N PRO A 381 3.80 6.27 -21.66
CA PRO A 381 2.43 5.83 -21.96
C PRO A 381 2.30 4.39 -22.48
N CYS A 382 3.40 3.77 -22.93
CA CYS A 382 3.37 2.42 -23.48
C CYS A 382 2.90 1.37 -22.46
N ILE A 383 3.05 1.63 -21.16
CA ILE A 383 2.68 0.70 -20.09
C ILE A 383 1.17 0.71 -19.77
N THR A 384 0.44 1.77 -20.14
CA THR A 384 -0.98 1.98 -19.75
C THR A 384 -1.95 2.26 -20.91
N ASN A 385 -1.44 2.49 -22.12
CA ASN A 385 -2.27 2.70 -23.30
C ASN A 385 -2.90 1.38 -23.81
N ILE A 386 -3.52 1.39 -25.01
CA ILE A 386 -4.33 0.29 -25.56
C ILE A 386 -3.64 -1.09 -25.50
N ASP A 387 -2.34 -1.14 -25.79
CA ASP A 387 -1.54 -2.37 -25.75
C ASP A 387 -0.69 -2.50 -24.48
N GLY A 388 -0.89 -1.61 -23.51
CA GLY A 388 -0.20 -1.57 -22.23
C GLY A 388 -0.75 -2.61 -21.25
N PRO A 389 0.10 -3.27 -20.44
CA PRO A 389 -0.35 -4.30 -19.52
C PRO A 389 -0.99 -3.78 -18.24
N MET A 390 -0.89 -2.48 -17.94
CA MET A 390 -1.32 -1.88 -16.67
C MET A 390 -2.48 -0.91 -16.84
N ASP A 391 -3.23 -0.67 -15.78
CA ASP A 391 -4.31 0.34 -15.78
C ASP A 391 -3.74 1.75 -15.62
N GLY A 392 -2.73 1.89 -14.74
CA GLY A 392 -2.02 3.14 -14.50
C GLY A 392 -0.52 2.97 -14.23
N CYS A 393 0.21 4.08 -14.20
CA CYS A 393 1.60 4.12 -13.78
C CYS A 393 1.86 5.36 -12.92
N TRP A 394 2.92 5.28 -12.10
CA TRP A 394 3.43 6.45 -11.41
C TRP A 394 3.86 7.53 -12.40
N HIS A 395 3.43 8.76 -12.15
CA HIS A 395 3.67 9.89 -13.04
C HIS A 395 4.94 10.64 -12.61
N ASP A 396 6.10 10.03 -12.85
CA ASP A 396 7.43 10.54 -12.45
C ASP A 396 7.66 11.99 -12.89
N SER A 397 7.34 12.29 -14.15
CA SER A 397 7.47 13.62 -14.71
C SER A 397 6.61 14.66 -14.00
N PHE A 398 5.42 14.30 -13.49
CA PHE A 398 4.60 15.18 -12.66
C PHE A 398 5.34 15.54 -11.37
N TYR A 399 5.89 14.54 -10.67
CA TYR A 399 6.66 14.76 -9.45
C TYR A 399 7.83 15.73 -9.70
N TRP A 400 8.69 15.46 -10.67
CA TRP A 400 9.86 16.30 -10.93
C TRP A 400 9.49 17.72 -11.37
N ILE A 401 8.48 17.88 -12.22
CA ILE A 401 8.07 19.21 -12.72
C ILE A 401 7.41 20.04 -11.60
N VAL A 402 6.55 19.43 -10.78
CA VAL A 402 5.92 20.15 -9.66
C VAL A 402 6.94 20.43 -8.57
N ARG A 403 7.82 19.48 -8.22
CA ARG A 403 8.94 19.70 -7.31
C ARG A 403 9.80 20.88 -7.74
N ASP A 404 10.20 20.94 -9.01
CA ASP A 404 10.97 22.06 -9.55
C ASP A 404 10.23 23.39 -9.42
N LEU A 405 8.91 23.41 -9.66
CA LEU A 405 8.07 24.59 -9.44
C LEU A 405 8.05 25.02 -7.96
N LEU A 406 7.96 24.06 -7.05
CA LEU A 406 7.88 24.35 -5.61
C LEU A 406 9.22 24.81 -5.05
N LEU A 407 10.34 24.30 -5.54
CA LEU A 407 11.67 24.69 -5.08
C LEU A 407 12.18 25.94 -5.80
N HIS A 408 12.02 26.04 -7.11
CA HIS A 408 12.69 27.07 -7.93
C HIS A 408 11.74 28.21 -8.35
N ASP A 409 12.31 29.34 -8.79
CA ASP A 409 11.56 30.51 -9.27
C ASP A 409 11.33 30.51 -10.80
N ASN A 410 11.94 29.54 -11.48
CA ASN A 410 11.85 29.37 -12.93
C ASN A 410 10.96 28.18 -13.24
N THR A 411 9.75 28.46 -13.69
CA THR A 411 8.79 27.45 -14.12
C THR A 411 8.66 27.49 -15.64
N ASP A 412 8.85 26.34 -16.27
CA ASP A 412 8.46 26.13 -17.65
C ASP A 412 6.97 25.80 -17.71
N ILE A 413 6.15 26.79 -18.09
CA ILE A 413 4.69 26.63 -18.18
C ILE A 413 4.33 25.53 -19.18
N GLY A 414 5.09 25.36 -20.27
CA GLY A 414 4.84 24.31 -21.26
C GLY A 414 4.98 22.91 -20.64
N ARG A 415 6.05 22.69 -19.87
CA ARG A 415 6.26 21.42 -19.13
C ARG A 415 5.19 21.22 -18.04
N LEU A 416 4.79 22.28 -17.34
CA LEU A 416 3.73 22.19 -16.34
C LEU A 416 2.39 21.80 -16.98
N LYS A 417 2.04 22.39 -18.13
CA LYS A 417 0.84 22.04 -18.89
C LYS A 417 0.85 20.58 -19.31
N SER A 418 2.01 20.03 -19.70
CA SER A 418 2.08 18.63 -20.14
C SER A 418 1.82 17.61 -19.03
N VAL A 419 2.08 17.96 -17.76
CA VAL A 419 1.78 17.07 -16.62
C VAL A 419 0.41 17.32 -16.01
N ILE A 420 -0.12 18.55 -16.09
CA ILE A 420 -1.52 18.85 -15.74
C ILE A 420 -2.47 18.12 -16.70
N ASP A 421 -2.13 18.11 -17.98
CA ASP A 421 -2.81 17.39 -19.04
C ASP A 421 -1.90 16.29 -19.62
N CYS A 422 -1.88 15.14 -18.95
CA CYS A 422 -1.06 13.99 -19.33
C CYS A 422 -1.33 13.48 -20.76
N ARG A 423 -2.43 13.90 -21.42
CA ARG A 423 -2.66 13.58 -22.83
C ARG A 423 -1.63 14.22 -23.75
N GLN A 424 -1.02 15.33 -23.35
CA GLN A 424 0.08 15.95 -24.08
C GLN A 424 1.36 15.09 -24.06
N GLN A 425 1.48 14.17 -23.11
CA GLN A 425 2.55 13.17 -23.05
C GLN A 425 2.16 11.86 -23.77
N GLY A 426 0.90 11.72 -24.21
CA GLY A 426 0.40 10.56 -24.94
C GLY A 426 -0.43 9.57 -24.12
N TYR A 427 -0.74 9.87 -22.87
CA TYR A 427 -1.70 9.09 -22.07
C TYR A 427 -3.14 9.31 -22.55
N LEU A 428 -4.03 8.33 -22.39
CA LEU A 428 -5.37 8.35 -23.00
C LEU A 428 -6.51 8.65 -22.01
N GLY A 429 -6.36 8.26 -20.75
CA GLY A 429 -7.42 8.26 -19.75
C GLY A 429 -6.98 8.79 -18.38
N VAL A 430 -7.97 9.10 -17.54
CA VAL A 430 -7.77 9.60 -16.16
C VAL A 430 -7.04 8.58 -15.29
N THR A 431 -7.26 7.30 -15.52
CA THR A 431 -6.67 6.21 -14.73
C THR A 431 -5.23 5.89 -15.13
N ASN A 432 -4.73 6.42 -16.25
CA ASN A 432 -3.43 6.01 -16.78
C ASN A 432 -2.23 6.53 -15.99
N VAL A 433 -2.41 7.58 -15.19
CA VAL A 433 -1.33 8.20 -14.42
C VAL A 433 -1.74 8.42 -12.97
N VAL A 434 -0.81 8.14 -12.07
CA VAL A 434 -0.92 8.42 -10.63
C VAL A 434 -0.05 9.64 -10.31
N ASN A 435 -0.69 10.75 -10.01
CA ASN A 435 -0.05 12.04 -9.73
C ASN A 435 0.34 12.14 -8.25
N TYR A 436 1.61 12.36 -7.97
CA TYR A 436 2.13 12.52 -6.60
C TYR A 436 3.12 13.68 -6.53
N ILE A 437 3.20 14.30 -5.35
CA ILE A 437 4.22 15.32 -5.02
C ILE A 437 5.22 14.80 -3.98
N GLY A 438 4.99 13.59 -3.47
CA GLY A 438 5.91 12.78 -2.70
C GLY A 438 5.40 11.35 -2.61
N ASN A 439 6.30 10.44 -2.28
CA ASN A 439 6.07 9.01 -2.17
C ASN A 439 7.10 8.44 -1.18
N HIS A 440 7.01 7.15 -0.90
CA HIS A 440 7.97 6.50 -0.03
C HIS A 440 9.42 6.46 -0.56
N ASP A 441 9.69 6.74 -1.84
CA ASP A 441 11.02 6.69 -2.45
C ASP A 441 11.84 7.97 -2.25
N HIS A 442 11.18 9.12 -2.22
CA HIS A 442 11.80 10.44 -2.10
C HIS A 442 11.69 11.02 -0.68
N ASP A 443 12.46 12.08 -0.41
CA ASP A 443 12.24 12.89 0.79
C ASP A 443 10.91 13.63 0.67
N ARG A 444 10.28 13.91 1.82
CA ARG A 444 9.03 14.68 1.88
C ARG A 444 9.24 16.08 1.31
N MET A 445 8.24 16.63 0.62
CA MET A 445 8.33 17.98 0.06
C MET A 445 8.68 19.05 1.12
N LEU A 446 8.17 18.93 2.35
CA LEU A 446 8.53 19.84 3.44
C LEU A 446 10.02 19.76 3.82
N VAL A 447 10.59 18.56 3.80
CA VAL A 447 12.02 18.32 4.06
C VAL A 447 12.86 18.91 2.92
N GLU A 448 12.47 18.70 1.67
CA GLU A 448 13.18 19.24 0.51
C GLU A 448 13.18 20.78 0.51
N LEU A 449 12.03 21.41 0.77
CA LEU A 449 11.92 22.87 0.95
C LEU A 449 12.84 23.36 2.08
N GLY A 450 12.89 22.61 3.17
CA GLY A 450 13.79 22.87 4.27
C GLY A 450 15.28 22.82 3.92
N LYS A 451 15.71 21.73 3.27
CA LYS A 451 17.11 21.48 2.90
C LYS A 451 17.60 22.41 1.80
N GLU A 452 16.79 22.63 0.77
CA GLU A 452 17.22 23.36 -0.44
C GLU A 452 16.87 24.84 -0.42
N LYS A 453 15.83 25.24 0.33
CA LYS A 453 15.35 26.63 0.39
C LYS A 453 15.43 27.26 1.77
N CYS A 454 15.76 26.49 2.81
CA CYS A 454 15.81 26.96 4.20
C CYS A 454 14.47 27.55 4.68
N ILE A 455 13.34 27.03 4.17
CA ILE A 455 11.99 27.43 4.59
C ILE A 455 11.27 26.23 5.22
N PHE A 456 10.67 26.47 6.39
CA PHE A 456 9.92 25.48 7.17
C PHE A 456 8.65 26.08 7.80
N ASP A 457 8.36 27.34 7.49
CA ASP A 457 7.29 28.15 8.06
C ASP A 457 6.11 28.28 7.08
N GLU A 458 5.30 29.32 7.23
CA GLU A 458 4.14 29.59 6.38
C GLU A 458 4.46 29.58 4.88
N GLU A 459 5.66 29.99 4.47
CA GLU A 459 6.05 29.97 3.06
C GLU A 459 6.14 28.53 2.53
N ALA A 460 6.71 27.62 3.30
CA ALA A 460 6.82 26.21 2.92
C ALA A 460 5.44 25.57 2.77
N PHE A 461 4.55 25.81 3.74
CA PHE A 461 3.17 25.31 3.70
C PHE A 461 2.36 25.90 2.55
N LYS A 462 2.57 27.17 2.19
CA LYS A 462 1.95 27.80 1.02
C LYS A 462 2.38 27.12 -0.29
N ARG A 463 3.66 26.81 -0.44
CA ARG A 463 4.19 26.07 -1.60
C ARG A 463 3.62 24.65 -1.66
N ILE A 464 3.55 23.95 -0.53
CA ILE A 464 2.90 22.62 -0.47
C ILE A 464 1.44 22.73 -0.94
N ARG A 465 0.65 23.69 -0.44
CA ARG A 465 -0.75 23.87 -0.88
C ARG A 465 -0.87 24.08 -2.38
N LEU A 466 0.02 24.86 -3.00
CA LEU A 466 0.07 25.01 -4.45
C LEU A 466 0.27 23.65 -5.15
N GLY A 467 1.25 22.86 -4.69
CA GLY A 467 1.49 21.51 -5.22
C GLY A 467 0.28 20.60 -5.11
N VAL A 468 -0.41 20.63 -3.97
CA VAL A 468 -1.62 19.82 -3.72
C VAL A 468 -2.78 20.25 -4.62
N VAL A 469 -2.98 21.54 -4.87
CA VAL A 469 -4.00 22.01 -5.83
C VAL A 469 -3.72 21.45 -7.21
N LEU A 470 -2.47 21.55 -7.69
CA LEU A 470 -2.08 20.99 -8.99
C LEU A 470 -2.33 19.48 -9.02
N GLN A 471 -1.89 18.76 -7.99
CA GLN A 471 -2.08 17.32 -7.88
C GLN A 471 -3.56 16.91 -7.93
N MET A 472 -4.41 17.57 -7.15
CA MET A 472 -5.83 17.23 -7.00
C MET A 472 -6.69 17.66 -8.18
N THR A 473 -6.22 18.56 -9.04
CA THR A 473 -7.01 19.13 -10.14
C THR A 473 -6.48 18.80 -11.54
N SER A 474 -5.32 18.13 -11.63
CA SER A 474 -4.77 17.59 -12.88
C SER A 474 -5.50 16.33 -13.35
N ILE A 475 -5.35 15.97 -14.64
CA ILE A 475 -5.83 14.68 -15.16
C ILE A 475 -4.94 13.59 -14.56
N GLY A 476 -5.54 12.54 -14.00
CA GLY A 476 -4.83 11.51 -13.25
C GLY A 476 -5.51 11.16 -11.94
N ILE A 477 -5.05 10.09 -11.31
CA ILE A 477 -5.43 9.68 -9.95
C ILE A 477 -4.41 10.31 -8.96
N PRO A 478 -4.82 11.14 -7.99
CA PRO A 478 -3.89 11.69 -7.01
C PRO A 478 -3.47 10.65 -5.96
N MET A 479 -2.20 10.68 -5.55
CA MET A 479 -1.63 9.87 -4.46
C MET A 479 -0.98 10.72 -3.37
N ILE A 480 -1.45 10.58 -2.14
CA ILE A 480 -0.90 11.23 -0.94
C ILE A 480 -0.01 10.22 -0.21
N TRP A 481 1.20 10.60 0.16
CA TRP A 481 2.03 9.76 1.02
C TRP A 481 1.76 10.05 2.51
N MET A 482 1.71 9.00 3.33
CA MET A 482 1.36 9.15 4.76
C MET A 482 2.15 10.26 5.45
N GLY A 483 1.46 11.19 6.10
CA GLY A 483 2.11 12.28 6.85
C GLY A 483 2.32 13.57 6.04
N GLU A 484 2.20 13.55 4.71
CA GLU A 484 2.31 14.78 3.90
C GLU A 484 1.20 15.79 4.23
N GLU A 485 -0.02 15.29 4.48
CA GLU A 485 -1.20 16.07 4.81
C GLU A 485 -1.12 16.78 6.16
N MET A 486 -0.23 16.30 7.05
CA MET A 486 0.04 16.90 8.35
C MET A 486 1.35 17.68 8.38
N GLY A 487 2.10 17.75 7.27
CA GLY A 487 3.40 18.41 7.22
C GLY A 487 4.46 17.68 8.04
N GLU A 488 4.54 16.35 7.88
CA GLU A 488 5.64 15.57 8.47
C GLU A 488 6.99 16.09 7.97
N TYR A 489 7.91 16.27 8.92
CA TYR A 489 9.17 16.99 8.76
C TYR A 489 10.39 16.07 8.91
N LYS A 490 10.19 14.81 9.31
CA LYS A 490 11.26 13.84 9.42
C LYS A 490 11.79 13.46 8.04
N GLU A 491 13.11 13.48 7.91
CA GLU A 491 13.81 12.95 6.74
C GLU A 491 13.55 11.45 6.61
N LYS A 492 13.60 10.96 5.38
CA LYS A 492 13.53 9.51 5.15
C LYS A 492 14.78 8.86 5.73
N THR A 493 14.59 7.78 6.49
CA THR A 493 15.68 6.94 6.99
C THR A 493 15.49 5.50 6.50
N PRO A 494 16.56 4.69 6.43
CA PRO A 494 16.44 3.25 6.19
C PRO A 494 15.78 2.48 7.35
N ASP A 495 15.68 3.10 8.53
CA ASP A 495 15.11 2.53 9.75
C ASP A 495 13.63 2.94 9.92
N VAL A 496 13.02 2.59 11.06
CA VAL A 496 11.64 2.99 11.39
C VAL A 496 11.50 4.52 11.28
N ALA A 497 10.57 4.97 10.44
CA ALA A 497 10.33 6.37 10.12
C ALA A 497 8.88 6.75 10.47
N LYS A 498 8.52 6.51 11.73
CA LYS A 498 7.16 6.67 12.24
C LYS A 498 6.64 8.09 12.09
N ILE A 499 5.40 8.21 11.60
CA ILE A 499 4.75 9.52 11.46
C ILE A 499 4.41 10.13 12.84
N ASP A 500 4.59 11.44 12.96
CA ASP A 500 4.33 12.19 14.18
C ASP A 500 2.86 12.64 14.26
N TRP A 501 2.03 11.79 14.87
CA TRP A 501 0.63 12.12 15.14
C TRP A 501 0.43 13.34 16.05
N SER A 502 1.45 13.78 16.78
CA SER A 502 1.36 14.98 17.62
C SER A 502 1.23 16.26 16.78
N LEU A 503 1.61 16.23 15.49
CA LEU A 503 1.47 17.35 14.57
C LEU A 503 0.01 17.78 14.38
N ILE A 504 -0.94 16.87 14.56
CA ILE A 504 -2.37 17.15 14.42
C ILE A 504 -3.17 16.87 15.69
N ALA A 505 -2.49 16.57 16.80
CA ALA A 505 -3.14 16.43 18.10
C ALA A 505 -3.69 17.76 18.61
N GLU A 506 -4.72 17.72 19.45
CA GLU A 506 -5.19 18.92 20.11
C GLU A 506 -4.16 19.40 21.14
N ARG A 507 -3.90 20.72 21.14
CA ARG A 507 -2.92 21.38 22.02
C ARG A 507 -3.54 22.66 22.57
N GLU A 508 -3.35 22.92 23.87
CA GLU A 508 -3.87 24.12 24.54
C GLU A 508 -3.29 25.42 23.96
N ASP A 509 -2.04 25.38 23.49
CA ASP A 509 -1.33 26.53 22.93
C ASP A 509 -1.59 26.76 21.43
N ASN A 510 -2.29 25.83 20.78
CA ASN A 510 -2.54 25.80 19.32
C ASN A 510 -1.26 25.98 18.47
N SER A 511 -0.10 25.58 18.99
CA SER A 511 1.22 25.74 18.33
C SER A 511 1.31 25.02 16.97
N ASN A 512 0.49 23.99 16.76
CA ASN A 512 0.41 23.18 15.55
C ASN A 512 -0.73 23.60 14.59
N ASN A 513 -1.26 24.81 14.73
CA ASN A 513 -2.36 25.30 13.89
C ASN A 513 -2.04 25.22 12.38
N ILE A 514 -0.79 25.45 11.99
CA ILE A 514 -0.36 25.38 10.59
C ILE A 514 -0.50 23.96 10.02
N ASN A 515 -0.15 22.93 10.79
CA ASN A 515 -0.32 21.52 10.43
C ASN A 515 -1.81 21.13 10.36
N LYS A 516 -2.61 21.52 11.36
CA LYS A 516 -4.07 21.30 11.33
C LYS A 516 -4.75 22.01 10.16
N SER A 517 -4.29 23.21 9.81
CA SER A 517 -4.78 23.97 8.65
C SER A 517 -4.37 23.31 7.34
N LEU A 518 -3.19 22.71 7.25
CA LEU A 518 -2.80 21.90 6.08
C LEU A 518 -3.69 20.65 5.95
N LEU A 519 -3.91 19.92 7.04
CA LEU A 519 -4.79 18.75 7.04
C LEU A 519 -6.21 19.12 6.60
N ALA A 520 -6.75 20.22 7.11
CA ALA A 520 -8.06 20.74 6.70
C ALA A 520 -8.10 21.10 5.21
N PHE A 521 -7.01 21.64 4.66
CA PHE A 521 -6.88 21.94 3.23
C PHE A 521 -6.91 20.68 2.36
N TYR A 522 -6.14 19.65 2.73
CA TYR A 522 -6.18 18.33 2.06
C TYR A 522 -7.59 17.72 2.13
N ARG A 523 -8.21 17.67 3.31
CA ARG A 523 -9.60 17.21 3.50
C ARG A 523 -10.58 17.91 2.58
N GLY A 524 -10.47 19.23 2.52
CA GLY A 524 -11.29 20.08 1.67
C GLY A 524 -11.11 19.76 0.18
N LEU A 525 -9.87 19.65 -0.31
CA LEU A 525 -9.59 19.35 -1.72
C LEU A 525 -10.01 17.94 -2.12
N VAL A 526 -9.75 16.95 -1.26
CA VAL A 526 -10.22 15.57 -1.49
C VAL A 526 -11.75 15.56 -1.60
N ARG A 527 -12.44 16.28 -0.71
CA ARG A 527 -13.89 16.43 -0.76
C ARG A 527 -14.37 17.12 -2.04
N LEU A 528 -13.78 18.25 -2.39
CA LEU A 528 -14.10 19.00 -3.61
C LEU A 528 -13.94 18.10 -4.85
N ARG A 529 -12.83 17.35 -4.92
CA ARG A 529 -12.56 16.43 -6.02
C ARG A 529 -13.66 15.37 -6.14
N LYS A 530 -14.10 14.82 -5.01
CA LYS A 530 -15.10 13.76 -4.94
C LYS A 530 -16.52 14.23 -5.29
N GLU A 531 -16.86 15.45 -4.89
CA GLU A 531 -18.18 16.02 -5.14
C GLU A 531 -18.35 16.57 -6.57
N ASN A 532 -17.25 16.67 -7.34
CA ASN A 532 -17.26 17.29 -8.67
C ASN A 532 -16.76 16.36 -9.78
N LYS A 533 -17.69 15.87 -10.60
CA LYS A 533 -17.42 14.93 -11.71
C LYS A 533 -16.46 15.45 -12.78
N ALA A 534 -16.18 16.77 -12.81
CA ALA A 534 -15.21 17.34 -13.74
C ALA A 534 -13.80 16.74 -13.55
N PHE A 535 -13.47 16.26 -12.35
CA PHE A 535 -12.17 15.68 -12.05
C PHE A 535 -12.02 14.22 -12.48
N PHE A 536 -13.12 13.52 -12.77
CA PHE A 536 -13.13 12.12 -13.20
C PHE A 536 -13.14 11.94 -14.72
N GLN A 537 -13.10 13.04 -15.47
CA GLN A 537 -13.06 13.04 -16.94
C GLN A 537 -11.78 13.69 -17.46
N THR A 538 -11.37 13.34 -18.68
CA THR A 538 -10.18 13.92 -19.33
C THR A 538 -10.42 15.31 -19.93
N ASN A 539 -11.60 15.87 -19.73
CA ASN A 539 -11.97 17.20 -20.18
C ASN A 539 -11.15 18.28 -19.47
N LEU A 540 -10.20 18.87 -20.20
CA LEU A 540 -9.35 19.95 -19.74
C LEU A 540 -9.01 20.88 -20.90
N ASP A 541 -9.02 22.17 -20.64
CA ASP A 541 -8.54 23.21 -21.56
C ASP A 541 -7.80 24.32 -20.80
N PHE A 542 -6.73 24.85 -21.37
CA PHE A 542 -5.93 25.94 -20.79
C PHE A 542 -6.49 27.28 -21.27
N THR A 543 -7.21 27.99 -20.41
CA THR A 543 -7.98 29.18 -20.77
C THR A 543 -7.14 30.46 -20.76
N HIS A 544 -6.06 30.49 -19.98
CA HIS A 544 -5.21 31.68 -19.87
C HIS A 544 -3.75 31.31 -19.59
N GLU A 545 -2.81 32.01 -20.24
CA GLU A 545 -1.38 31.86 -20.06
C GLU A 545 -0.70 33.22 -20.21
N ASP A 546 -0.12 33.72 -19.12
CA ASP A 546 0.64 34.96 -19.08
C ASP A 546 2.07 34.68 -18.63
N HIS A 547 2.99 34.61 -19.60
CA HIS A 547 4.41 34.36 -19.34
C HIS A 547 5.09 35.50 -18.57
N ASN A 548 4.59 36.73 -18.67
CA ASN A 548 5.21 37.88 -18.00
C ASN A 548 4.81 37.91 -16.52
N ALA A 549 3.51 37.79 -16.22
CA ALA A 549 3.02 37.71 -14.84
C ALA A 549 3.23 36.32 -14.21
N LYS A 550 3.57 35.31 -15.03
CA LYS A 550 3.65 33.90 -14.67
C LYS A 550 2.33 33.35 -14.10
N VAL A 551 1.22 33.65 -14.79
CA VAL A 551 -0.12 33.14 -14.42
C VAL A 551 -0.58 32.11 -15.44
N LEU A 552 -1.12 31.00 -14.95
CA LEU A 552 -1.74 29.94 -15.75
C LEU A 552 -3.16 29.71 -15.25
N ALA A 553 -4.14 29.62 -16.15
CA ALA A 553 -5.48 29.15 -15.80
C ALA A 553 -5.91 28.00 -16.72
N TYR A 554 -6.62 27.03 -16.14
CA TYR A 554 -7.23 25.92 -16.87
C TYR A 554 -8.60 25.58 -16.31
N GLN A 555 -9.45 25.05 -17.18
CA GLN A 555 -10.76 24.54 -16.81
C GLN A 555 -10.80 23.02 -16.85
N ARG A 556 -11.57 22.43 -15.94
CA ARG A 556 -12.07 21.06 -15.99
C ARG A 556 -13.59 21.09 -16.11
N TRP A 557 -14.19 20.17 -16.87
CA TRP A 557 -15.65 20.08 -16.92
C TRP A 557 -16.15 18.65 -17.08
N ALA A 558 -17.36 18.38 -16.59
CA ALA A 558 -18.08 17.15 -16.85
C ALA A 558 -19.15 17.36 -17.92
N ASN A 559 -19.47 16.29 -18.66
CA ASN A 559 -20.61 16.31 -19.59
C ASN A 559 -21.96 16.57 -18.90
N SER A 560 -22.04 16.38 -17.58
CA SER A 560 -23.21 16.70 -16.74
C SER A 560 -23.34 18.19 -16.37
N GLY A 561 -22.36 19.02 -16.72
CA GLY A 561 -22.41 20.47 -16.59
C GLY A 561 -21.56 21.07 -15.46
N GLU A 562 -21.02 20.24 -14.56
CA GLU A 562 -20.08 20.69 -13.54
C GLU A 562 -18.81 21.26 -14.19
N ARG A 563 -18.34 22.39 -13.67
CA ARG A 563 -17.16 23.10 -14.18
C ARG A 563 -16.32 23.62 -13.02
N VAL A 564 -15.00 23.57 -13.22
CA VAL A 564 -14.02 24.14 -12.31
C VAL A 564 -12.99 24.90 -13.13
N VAL A 565 -12.60 26.09 -12.69
CA VAL A 565 -11.45 26.83 -13.21
C VAL A 565 -10.41 26.94 -12.11
N VAL A 566 -9.17 26.57 -12.42
CA VAL A 566 -8.03 26.75 -11.51
C VAL A 566 -7.16 27.86 -12.06
N VAL A 567 -6.87 28.87 -11.23
CA VAL A 567 -6.01 30.00 -11.58
C VAL A 567 -4.77 29.93 -10.68
N VAL A 568 -3.59 29.86 -11.29
CA VAL A 568 -2.33 29.61 -10.61
C VAL A 568 -1.38 30.79 -10.83
N ASN A 569 -0.99 31.45 -9.75
CA ASN A 569 0.12 32.41 -9.74
C ASN A 569 1.43 31.67 -9.44
N LEU A 570 2.27 31.52 -10.46
CA LEU A 570 3.57 30.83 -10.37
C LEU A 570 4.69 31.78 -9.93
N SER A 571 4.40 33.08 -9.77
CA SER A 571 5.39 34.09 -9.40
C SER A 571 5.56 34.25 -7.89
N GLY A 572 6.71 34.81 -7.50
CA GLY A 572 6.96 35.31 -6.15
C GLY A 572 6.37 36.70 -5.87
N HIS A 573 5.36 37.13 -6.63
CA HIS A 573 4.76 38.46 -6.50
C HIS A 573 3.25 38.38 -6.26
N PHE A 574 2.75 39.22 -5.35
CA PHE A 574 1.33 39.46 -5.18
C PHE A 574 0.78 40.22 -6.40
N LEU A 575 -0.23 39.65 -7.05
CA LEU A 575 -0.91 40.26 -8.20
C LEU A 575 -2.27 40.75 -7.74
N THR A 576 -2.42 42.06 -7.57
CA THR A 576 -3.70 42.65 -7.19
C THR A 576 -4.62 42.82 -8.39
N HIS A 577 -5.89 42.52 -8.20
CA HIS A 577 -6.96 42.73 -9.18
C HIS A 577 -6.56 42.24 -10.59
N TYR A 578 -5.97 41.05 -10.65
CA TYR A 578 -5.45 40.47 -11.88
C TYR A 578 -6.61 40.05 -12.79
N PRO A 579 -6.68 40.52 -14.05
CA PRO A 579 -7.72 40.11 -14.98
C PRO A 579 -7.44 38.69 -15.48
N VAL A 580 -8.37 37.77 -15.21
CA VAL A 580 -8.37 36.41 -15.74
C VAL A 580 -9.38 36.36 -16.89
N PRO A 581 -8.93 36.47 -18.16
CA PRO A 581 -9.80 36.43 -19.33
C PRO A 581 -10.22 34.99 -19.67
N ASN A 582 -11.09 34.88 -20.68
CA ASN A 582 -11.52 33.60 -21.27
C ASN A 582 -12.16 32.63 -20.26
N MET A 583 -12.86 33.16 -19.26
CA MET A 583 -13.71 32.33 -18.40
C MET A 583 -14.74 31.59 -19.26
N PRO A 584 -15.00 30.30 -18.99
CA PRO A 584 -15.76 29.47 -19.92
C PRO A 584 -17.25 29.84 -19.99
N THR A 585 -17.80 30.42 -18.92
CA THR A 585 -19.19 30.88 -18.85
C THR A 585 -19.31 32.12 -17.94
N ASN A 586 -20.22 33.04 -18.30
CA ASN A 586 -20.67 34.13 -17.41
C ASN A 586 -21.61 33.59 -16.35
N GLY A 587 -21.69 34.26 -15.20
CA GLY A 587 -22.55 33.89 -14.08
C GLY A 587 -21.77 33.78 -12.77
N TRP A 588 -22.29 33.01 -11.81
CA TRP A 588 -21.69 32.92 -10.49
C TRP A 588 -20.75 31.74 -10.34
N TRP A 589 -19.62 32.01 -9.70
CA TRP A 589 -18.60 31.04 -9.36
C TRP A 589 -18.28 31.16 -7.88
N HIS A 590 -18.07 30.03 -7.22
CA HIS A 590 -17.57 29.96 -5.87
C HIS A 590 -16.05 29.88 -5.89
N GLU A 591 -15.35 30.88 -5.38
CA GLU A 591 -13.92 30.78 -5.10
C GLU A 591 -13.74 29.97 -3.81
N TRP A 592 -13.30 28.73 -3.98
CA TRP A 592 -13.30 27.71 -2.95
C TRP A 592 -12.18 27.92 -1.91
N THR A 593 -11.02 28.46 -2.30
CA THR A 593 -9.86 28.54 -1.41
C THR A 593 -10.09 29.50 -0.24
N PHE A 594 -10.78 30.63 -0.48
CA PHE A 594 -11.12 31.62 0.55
C PHE A 594 -12.63 31.73 0.79
N ASN A 595 -13.41 30.82 0.21
CA ASN A 595 -14.84 30.62 0.47
C ASN A 595 -15.68 31.89 0.24
N TYR A 596 -15.67 32.42 -0.97
CA TYR A 596 -16.53 33.55 -1.38
C TYR A 596 -17.07 33.37 -2.80
N ASP A 597 -18.22 33.97 -3.07
CA ASP A 597 -18.81 33.95 -4.41
C ASP A 597 -18.36 35.16 -5.22
N VAL A 598 -18.03 34.92 -6.49
CA VAL A 598 -17.64 35.94 -7.45
C VAL A 598 -18.49 35.82 -8.71
N LYS A 599 -18.83 36.96 -9.30
CA LYS A 599 -19.57 37.01 -10.56
C LYS A 599 -18.60 37.22 -11.71
N VAL A 600 -18.72 36.38 -12.73
CA VAL A 600 -18.04 36.49 -14.02
C VAL A 600 -18.96 37.20 -15.00
N ASP A 601 -18.48 38.29 -15.57
CA ASP A 601 -19.15 39.06 -16.62
C ASP A 601 -18.19 39.26 -17.79
N TYR A 602 -18.70 39.26 -19.03
CA TYR A 602 -17.89 39.37 -20.27
C TYR A 602 -16.75 38.35 -20.39
N ASN A 603 -16.93 37.16 -19.82
CA ASN A 603 -15.96 36.06 -19.77
C ASN A 603 -14.64 36.44 -19.08
N GLU A 604 -14.67 37.36 -18.12
CA GLU A 604 -13.50 37.79 -17.35
C GLU A 604 -13.84 37.86 -15.86
N VAL A 605 -12.85 37.55 -15.02
CA VAL A 605 -12.92 37.76 -13.56
C VAL A 605 -11.66 38.42 -13.06
N HIS A 606 -11.78 39.28 -12.08
CA HIS A 606 -10.64 39.94 -11.44
C HIS A 606 -10.39 39.31 -10.08
N LEU A 607 -9.16 38.86 -9.85
CA LEU A 607 -8.77 38.15 -8.62
C LEU A 607 -7.51 38.77 -8.03
N ASP A 608 -7.46 38.88 -6.71
CA ASP A 608 -6.20 39.08 -6.01
C ASP A 608 -5.50 37.72 -5.88
N LEU A 609 -4.29 37.57 -6.41
CA LEU A 609 -3.53 36.33 -6.39
C LEU A 609 -2.26 36.50 -5.55
N ALA A 610 -2.18 35.80 -4.42
CA ALA A 610 -0.97 35.84 -3.61
C ALA A 610 0.21 35.13 -4.29
N GLU A 611 1.44 35.37 -3.84
CA GLU A 611 2.64 34.73 -4.40
C GLU A 611 2.51 33.21 -4.34
N ARG A 612 2.78 32.47 -5.42
CA ARG A 612 2.78 30.99 -5.37
C ARG A 612 1.46 30.41 -4.82
N GLU A 613 0.34 30.97 -5.25
CA GLU A 613 -1.01 30.58 -4.84
C GLU A 613 -1.80 30.03 -6.03
N ALA A 614 -2.72 29.11 -5.73
CA ALA A 614 -3.76 28.72 -6.66
C ALA A 614 -5.15 28.99 -6.07
N LYS A 615 -6.03 29.57 -6.89
CA LYS A 615 -7.46 29.73 -6.60
C LYS A 615 -8.27 28.75 -7.43
N ILE A 616 -9.34 28.23 -6.83
CA ILE A 616 -10.23 27.26 -7.47
C ILE A 616 -11.63 27.86 -7.52
N LEU A 617 -12.13 28.08 -8.72
CA LEU A 617 -13.46 28.60 -8.99
C LEU A 617 -14.38 27.44 -9.39
N VAL A 618 -15.42 27.20 -8.62
CA VAL A 618 -16.43 26.16 -8.88
C VAL A 618 -17.70 26.81 -9.42
N TRP A 619 -18.22 26.30 -10.54
CA TRP A 619 -19.41 26.88 -11.18
C TRP A 619 -20.68 26.69 -10.35
N LEU A 620 -21.42 27.78 -10.08
CA LEU A 620 -22.68 27.76 -9.33
C LEU A 620 -23.92 27.87 -10.21
N GLY A 621 -23.79 28.50 -11.38
CA GLY A 621 -24.91 28.77 -12.29
C GLY A 621 -25.11 30.26 -12.58
N GLU A 622 -25.94 30.55 -13.58
CA GLU A 622 -26.29 31.93 -13.94
C GLU A 622 -27.24 32.57 -12.92
N ASP A 623 -28.18 31.79 -12.40
CA ASP A 623 -29.28 32.25 -11.54
C ASP A 623 -28.98 32.18 -10.03
N TRP A 624 -27.74 31.85 -9.63
CA TRP A 624 -27.36 31.80 -8.22
C TRP A 624 -27.56 33.15 -7.54
N GLN A 625 -28.08 33.12 -6.31
CA GLN A 625 -28.18 34.29 -5.46
C GLN A 625 -27.30 34.04 -4.24
N PRO A 626 -26.21 34.81 -4.06
CA PRO A 626 -25.36 34.64 -2.89
C PRO A 626 -26.19 34.88 -1.62
N PRO A 627 -25.92 34.12 -0.54
CA PRO A 627 -26.60 34.34 0.74
C PRO A 627 -26.40 35.79 1.19
N ALA A 628 -27.45 36.40 1.74
CA ALA A 628 -27.38 37.76 2.26
C ALA A 628 -26.25 37.84 3.30
N PRO A 629 -25.41 38.90 3.28
CA PRO A 629 -24.35 39.05 4.27
C PRO A 629 -24.97 39.01 5.67
N GLU A 630 -24.42 38.19 6.56
CA GLU A 630 -24.85 38.20 7.97
C GLU A 630 -24.76 39.63 8.49
N PRO A 631 -25.80 40.14 9.20
CA PRO A 631 -25.76 41.47 9.74
C PRO A 631 -24.55 41.58 10.67
N GLN A 632 -23.59 42.44 10.29
CA GLN A 632 -22.49 42.80 11.18
C GLN A 632 -23.11 43.25 12.50
N SER A 633 -22.79 42.53 13.59
CA SER A 633 -23.17 42.97 14.93
C SER A 633 -22.56 44.36 15.14
N ASP A 634 -23.44 45.36 15.20
CA ASP A 634 -23.06 46.75 15.45
C ASP A 634 -22.28 46.83 16.78
N PRO A 635 -21.00 47.23 16.77
CA PRO A 635 -20.22 47.35 17.99
C PRO A 635 -20.70 48.49 18.92
N SER A 636 -21.75 49.23 18.53
CA SER A 636 -22.35 50.29 19.34
C SER A 636 -23.59 49.89 20.16
N ILE A 637 -23.99 48.60 20.14
CA ILE A 637 -25.06 48.10 21.01
C ILE A 637 -24.42 47.48 22.27
N GLU A 638 -24.41 48.24 23.36
CA GLU A 638 -24.10 47.70 24.70
C GLU A 638 -25.06 46.54 25.02
N PRO A 639 -24.57 45.40 25.56
CA PRO A 639 -25.46 44.36 26.04
C PRO A 639 -26.28 44.91 27.22
N ALA A 640 -27.60 44.74 27.16
CA ALA A 640 -28.50 45.09 28.24
C ALA A 640 -28.08 44.38 29.54
N PRO A 641 -28.15 45.04 30.71
CA PRO A 641 -27.77 44.42 31.98
C PRO A 641 -28.72 43.26 32.30
N ASN A 642 -28.15 42.07 32.47
CA ASN A 642 -28.85 40.89 33.01
C ASN A 642 -29.35 41.20 34.43
N SER A 643 -30.66 41.43 34.56
CA SER A 643 -31.38 41.27 35.82
C SER A 643 -32.09 39.92 35.82
N ASP A 644 -31.52 38.93 36.53
CA ASP A 644 -32.27 38.08 37.44
C ASP A 644 -31.37 36.99 38.04
N THR A 645 -30.77 37.33 39.18
CA THR A 645 -30.36 36.38 40.20
C THR A 645 -31.53 36.16 41.15
N SER A 646 -32.34 35.12 40.93
CA SER A 646 -33.17 34.56 41.99
C SER A 646 -32.38 33.49 42.73
N THR A 647 -31.86 33.88 43.89
CA THR A 647 -31.27 33.04 44.92
C THR A 647 -32.34 32.14 45.56
N THR A 648 -32.11 30.82 45.55
CA THR A 648 -32.65 29.91 46.58
C THR A 648 -31.50 29.09 47.11
N GLU A 649 -31.06 29.47 48.31
CA GLU A 649 -30.11 28.75 49.16
C GLU A 649 -30.72 27.41 49.61
N ALA A 650 -29.94 26.35 49.55
CA ALA A 650 -30.23 25.07 50.19
C ALA A 650 -29.52 25.01 51.55
N SER A 651 -30.27 24.69 52.62
CA SER A 651 -29.70 24.30 53.91
C SER A 651 -29.47 22.78 53.96
N PRO A 652 -28.47 22.28 54.70
CA PRO A 652 -28.23 20.85 54.84
C PRO A 652 -28.84 20.25 56.13
N GLU A 653 -29.17 18.96 56.00
CA GLU A 653 -29.35 17.93 57.05
C GLU A 653 -30.61 17.93 57.94
N ASP A 654 -31.49 16.94 57.75
CA ASP A 654 -31.68 15.82 58.71
C ASP A 654 -32.72 14.76 58.23
N LYS A 655 -32.29 13.49 58.23
CA LYS A 655 -32.98 12.23 58.64
C LYS A 655 -34.39 11.83 58.14
N GLN A 656 -34.48 10.51 57.84
CA GLN A 656 -35.68 9.66 57.69
C GLN A 656 -36.54 9.98 56.45
N GLN A 657 -36.87 9.07 55.52
CA GLN A 657 -37.02 7.60 55.58
C GLN A 657 -36.83 7.01 54.17
#